data_AF-A0A9D6B536-F1
#
_entry.id   AF-A0A9D6B536-F1
#
_cell.length_a   1.000
_cell.length_b   1.000
_cell.length_c   1.000
_cell.angle_alpha   90.00
_cell.angle_beta   90.00
_cell.angle_gamma   90.00
#
_symmetry.space_group_name_H-M   'P 1'
#
loop_
_entity.id
_entity.type
_entity.pdbx_description
1 polymer ?
#
loop_
_entity_poly.entity_id
_entity_poly.type
_entity_poly.pdbx_seq_one_letter_code
_entity_poly.pdbx_strand_id
1 'polypeptide(L)'
;MYDQRLPIVDDDDGIWGDILRKYLQKEHYDTGTDDPDNGGHKNVTIRAGGDGAGGAPLKFASGTLLTTPQIGAMEFVGDNLYITQTSGTVRKKVALYDDASGATGDIYYRNATGSFTRLAAGTASQILTLMGSPALPTWQTLTAYTSGGTDVPVADGGTGRSTSTTAYGIIAAGTTATGAHQTISPGTSGQFLKSAGASALAAFANITAADITGTTAQFNTALSDNDFATLAGTETLSGKTLTAPRFTSGGLIADNNGNEQIVFTTTTSAVNEVGITNAATGTAPQISARGSDTNVNLNLTSKGSGRVQANGVNIPTTTSTDTLTNKTIDGANNTISNIPWSGVSGKPAVIAAGATINDALNAVNLTPIIGGASSADGRILGAYARNALYSHPESDAFVPIPHAYNDIAYNNIRGGSVTIRLNGTVVAANGNNAPEVFTPDATYSFADIYTSTSDTITLEITLHRTFYFASRFGIQQTDWCRAQNVKFEAYVGTTWTTLLDKTNETTGLTWGSTDSGGTGATRLRVTLTNFTVPGSTGIRITQIFMIGFDSTLLSGTFLPRGGGQLYGDIQAPAIRTNLLRDANNNGILELYGNTSAANYLQIQNRATGTGPGIYAQGADANIDIDLIPKGTGAVKINGAPLPTASSTQTLTNKTIDATNNTITNLPTTSLADSSVTSAKIADGTIVNADVNAAAAIALSKLATGYVQASVNGTPTTTAIWRGTQAQYDAIVTKDTNTLYFIAG
;
A
#
# COMPACT_ATOMS: atom_id res chain seq x y z
N MET A 1 -50.33 110.04 156.77
CA MET A 1 -49.75 111.29 157.30
C MET A 1 -49.00 111.93 156.14
N TYR A 2 -49.31 113.06 155.51
CA TYR A 2 -50.38 114.08 155.40
C TYR A 2 -50.49 114.28 153.85
N ASP A 3 -51.57 114.61 153.15
CA ASP A 3 -52.60 115.61 153.32
C ASP A 3 -53.85 115.13 152.57
N GLN A 4 -55.00 115.29 153.20
CA GLN A 4 -56.28 115.37 152.51
C GLN A 4 -56.22 116.62 151.61
N ARG A 5 -56.02 116.45 150.28
CA ARG A 5 -55.74 117.58 149.37
C ARG A 5 -56.94 118.51 149.12
N LEU A 6 -58.07 118.31 149.81
CA LEU A 6 -59.16 119.28 149.85
C LEU A 6 -59.72 119.36 151.29
N PRO A 7 -59.61 120.52 151.97
CA PRO A 7 -60.25 120.77 153.26
C PRO A 7 -61.77 120.88 153.12
N ILE A 8 -62.47 120.65 154.23
CA ILE A 8 -63.86 121.07 154.43
C ILE A 8 -63.88 122.61 154.32
N VAL A 9 -64.65 123.13 153.36
CA VAL A 9 -64.85 124.58 153.20
C VAL A 9 -66.28 124.88 153.64
N ASP A 10 -66.38 125.49 154.81
CA ASP A 10 -67.62 125.77 155.54
C ASP A 10 -68.20 127.17 155.28
N ASP A 11 -67.55 128.00 154.47
CA ASP A 11 -68.12 129.20 153.81
C ASP A 11 -67.02 129.94 153.01
N ASP A 12 -67.44 130.77 152.06
CA ASP A 12 -66.62 131.43 151.04
C ASP A 12 -65.78 132.61 151.60
N ASP A 13 -64.45 132.48 151.55
CA ASP A 13 -63.48 133.54 151.81
C ASP A 13 -62.75 134.05 150.53
N GLY A 14 -63.15 133.56 149.34
CA GLY A 14 -62.67 134.03 148.03
C GLY A 14 -61.27 133.58 147.59
N ILE A 15 -60.43 133.00 148.46
CA ILE A 15 -59.03 132.65 148.12
C ILE A 15 -58.89 131.21 147.59
N TRP A 16 -59.67 130.27 148.10
CA TRP A 16 -59.55 128.84 147.78
C TRP A 16 -60.10 128.46 146.40
N GLY A 17 -61.14 129.16 145.92
CA GLY A 17 -61.72 128.93 144.59
C GLY A 17 -60.70 129.10 143.45
N ASP A 18 -59.77 130.05 143.59
CA ASP A 18 -58.75 130.33 142.57
C ASP A 18 -57.64 129.29 142.51
N ILE A 19 -57.25 128.70 143.65
CA ILE A 19 -56.25 127.63 143.71
C ILE A 19 -56.79 126.37 143.03
N LEU A 20 -58.06 126.02 143.32
CA LEU A 20 -58.71 124.85 142.74
C LEU A 20 -58.83 124.97 141.21
N ARG A 21 -59.24 126.14 140.73
CA ARG A 21 -59.33 126.44 139.29
C ARG A 21 -57.98 126.30 138.59
N LYS A 22 -56.89 126.83 139.17
CA LYS A 22 -55.53 126.72 138.59
C LYS A 22 -55.02 125.28 138.52
N TYR A 23 -55.38 124.42 139.48
CA TYR A 23 -54.99 123.00 139.46
C TYR A 23 -55.74 122.23 138.36
N LEU A 24 -57.06 122.43 138.27
CA LEU A 24 -57.90 121.77 137.26
C LEU A 24 -57.52 122.18 135.83
N GLN A 25 -57.21 123.45 135.58
CA GLN A 25 -56.80 123.93 134.24
C GLN A 25 -55.43 123.39 133.77
N LYS A 26 -54.58 122.89 134.69
CA LYS A 26 -53.28 122.30 134.34
C LYS A 26 -53.42 120.90 133.75
N GLU A 27 -54.28 120.06 134.33
CA GLU A 27 -54.42 118.65 133.95
C GLU A 27 -55.56 118.42 132.95
N HIS A 28 -56.60 119.26 133.00
CA HIS A 28 -57.80 119.13 132.17
C HIS A 28 -57.90 120.26 131.15
N TYR A 29 -58.71 120.04 130.10
CA TYR A 29 -59.21 121.11 129.26
C TYR A 29 -60.45 121.73 129.93
N ASP A 30 -60.50 123.06 130.01
CA ASP A 30 -61.61 123.84 130.54
C ASP A 30 -61.89 124.98 129.55
N THR A 31 -63.03 124.91 128.86
CA THR A 31 -63.46 125.89 127.85
C THR A 31 -64.39 126.96 128.41
N GLY A 32 -64.66 126.95 129.72
CA GLY A 32 -65.55 127.93 130.36
C GLY A 32 -67.04 127.73 130.10
N THR A 33 -67.43 126.60 129.50
CA THR A 33 -68.83 126.20 129.29
C THR A 33 -69.05 124.80 129.82
N ASP A 34 -70.14 124.59 130.57
CA ASP A 34 -70.58 123.23 130.92
C ASP A 34 -71.15 122.55 129.65
N ASP A 35 -70.36 121.67 129.05
CA ASP A 35 -70.73 120.77 127.94
C ASP A 35 -70.27 119.35 128.31
N PRO A 36 -71.01 118.28 127.98
CA PRO A 36 -70.55 116.89 128.13
C PRO A 36 -69.14 116.57 127.57
N ASP A 37 -68.59 117.37 126.65
CA ASP A 37 -67.21 117.26 126.16
C ASP A 37 -66.16 117.82 127.15
N ASN A 38 -66.59 118.45 128.25
CA ASN A 38 -65.71 119.05 129.24
C ASN A 38 -65.22 117.97 130.24
N GLY A 39 -64.03 117.40 129.97
CA GLY A 39 -63.44 116.36 130.83
C GLY A 39 -62.18 115.63 130.32
N GLY A 40 -61.63 116.02 129.17
CA GLY A 40 -60.43 115.36 128.61
C GLY A 40 -59.15 115.66 129.40
N HIS A 41 -58.39 114.60 129.73
CA HIS A 41 -57.01 114.73 130.23
C HIS A 41 -56.06 115.04 129.07
N LYS A 42 -55.22 116.07 129.22
CA LYS A 42 -54.17 116.40 128.22
C LYS A 42 -53.19 115.24 128.02
N ASN A 43 -52.77 114.64 129.14
CA ASN A 43 -51.82 113.53 129.18
C ASN A 43 -52.36 112.46 130.13
N VAL A 44 -52.29 111.18 129.74
CA VAL A 44 -52.50 110.05 130.66
C VAL A 44 -51.13 109.45 130.97
N THR A 45 -50.57 109.78 132.13
CA THR A 45 -49.29 109.20 132.59
C THR A 45 -49.56 108.10 133.61
N ILE A 46 -49.15 106.87 133.28
CA ILE A 46 -49.26 105.70 134.17
C ILE A 46 -47.87 105.29 134.68
N ARG A 47 -47.80 104.74 135.90
CA ARG A 47 -46.55 104.27 136.50
C ARG A 47 -46.15 102.90 135.94
N ALA A 48 -44.87 102.53 136.08
CA ALA A 48 -44.40 101.18 135.77
C ALA A 48 -45.08 100.13 136.66
N GLY A 49 -45.35 98.95 136.11
CA GLY A 49 -46.01 97.87 136.83
C GLY A 49 -45.03 97.01 137.62
N GLY A 50 -45.53 96.28 138.61
CA GLY A 50 -44.79 95.33 139.41
C GLY A 50 -45.17 93.87 139.13
N ASP A 51 -44.40 92.97 139.74
CA ASP A 51 -44.30 91.55 139.38
C ASP A 51 -45.43 90.68 140.00
N GLY A 52 -46.31 91.27 140.81
CA GLY A 52 -47.42 90.60 141.50
C GLY A 52 -48.71 90.55 140.67
N ALA A 53 -49.60 89.61 140.99
CA ALA A 53 -50.92 89.51 140.36
C ALA A 53 -51.70 90.83 140.53
N GLY A 54 -52.05 91.47 139.41
CA GLY A 54 -52.68 92.79 139.37
C GLY A 54 -51.73 93.98 139.26
N GLY A 55 -50.41 93.75 139.26
CA GLY A 55 -49.36 94.78 139.17
C GLY A 55 -49.08 95.33 137.78
N ALA A 56 -49.80 94.91 136.74
CA ALA A 56 -49.56 95.39 135.38
C ALA A 56 -49.77 96.92 135.29
N PRO A 57 -48.88 97.65 134.59
CA PRO A 57 -48.98 99.12 134.47
C PRO A 57 -50.25 99.56 133.75
N LEU A 58 -50.75 98.73 132.83
CA LEU A 58 -52.05 98.86 132.18
C LEU A 58 -52.61 97.46 131.96
N LYS A 59 -53.77 97.17 132.53
CA LYS A 59 -54.47 95.90 132.35
C LYS A 59 -55.76 96.14 131.59
N PHE A 60 -55.91 95.52 130.43
CA PHE A 60 -57.19 95.47 129.74
C PHE A 60 -58.00 94.31 130.33
N ALA A 61 -59.17 94.61 130.88
CA ALA A 61 -60.16 93.59 131.18
C ALA A 61 -60.88 93.21 129.88
N SER A 62 -61.08 91.92 129.64
CA SER A 62 -61.90 91.49 128.51
C SER A 62 -63.30 92.05 128.67
N GLY A 63 -63.76 92.79 127.67
CA GLY A 63 -65.11 93.36 127.60
C GLY A 63 -65.92 92.77 126.43
N THR A 64 -66.85 93.56 125.93
CA THR A 64 -67.52 93.35 124.64
C THR A 64 -67.02 94.38 123.64
N LEU A 65 -67.02 94.04 122.35
CA LEU A 65 -66.76 95.03 121.30
C LEU A 65 -67.90 96.06 121.29
N LEU A 66 -67.57 97.32 121.05
CA LEU A 66 -68.51 98.38 120.72
C LEU A 66 -69.39 97.92 119.54
N THR A 67 -70.67 98.28 119.58
CA THR A 67 -71.61 97.91 118.51
C THR A 67 -71.27 98.60 117.19
N THR A 68 -70.63 99.77 117.24
CA THR A 68 -70.02 100.44 116.08
C THR A 68 -68.54 100.68 116.36
N PRO A 69 -67.62 100.19 115.51
CA PRO A 69 -66.20 100.43 115.72
C PRO A 69 -65.87 101.92 115.67
N GLN A 70 -65.28 102.41 116.74
CA GLN A 70 -64.80 103.78 116.81
C GLN A 70 -63.34 103.81 116.33
N ILE A 71 -63.03 104.76 115.44
CA ILE A 71 -61.65 104.94 114.96
C ILE A 71 -60.70 105.25 116.13
N GLY A 72 -59.51 104.66 116.10
CA GLY A 72 -58.52 104.78 117.17
C GLY A 72 -58.85 103.99 118.44
N ALA A 73 -60.00 103.31 118.52
CA ALA A 73 -60.34 102.52 119.69
C ALA A 73 -59.51 101.23 119.78
N MET A 74 -59.13 100.89 121.00
CA MET A 74 -58.57 99.61 121.38
C MET A 74 -59.61 98.86 122.20
N GLU A 75 -59.95 97.64 121.77
CA GLU A 75 -60.94 96.79 122.41
C GLU A 75 -60.32 95.42 122.67
N PHE A 76 -60.46 94.92 123.89
CA PHE A 76 -59.94 93.62 124.28
C PHE A 76 -61.11 92.71 124.63
N VAL A 77 -61.26 91.60 123.91
CA VAL A 77 -62.39 90.67 124.07
C VAL A 77 -61.89 89.23 123.97
N GLY A 78 -62.19 88.43 124.99
CA GLY A 78 -61.56 87.14 125.22
C GLY A 78 -60.05 87.34 125.37
N ASP A 79 -59.29 86.67 124.50
CA ASP A 79 -57.83 86.75 124.42
C ASP A 79 -57.35 87.57 123.22
N ASN A 80 -58.26 88.27 122.54
CA ASN A 80 -57.95 88.97 121.31
C ASN A 80 -57.93 90.46 121.54
N LEU A 81 -56.78 91.07 121.22
CA LEU A 81 -56.67 92.50 121.07
C LEU A 81 -57.15 92.91 119.68
N TYR A 82 -58.14 93.79 119.67
CA TYR A 82 -58.62 94.46 118.48
C TYR A 82 -58.19 95.91 118.51
N ILE A 83 -57.68 96.39 117.38
CA ILE A 83 -57.38 97.80 117.17
C ILE A 83 -58.18 98.26 115.96
N THR A 84 -58.88 99.37 116.11
CA THR A 84 -59.54 100.05 115.00
C THR A 84 -58.64 101.19 114.56
N GLN A 85 -58.05 101.07 113.37
CA GLN A 85 -57.12 102.04 112.82
C GLN A 85 -57.77 103.42 112.61
N THR A 86 -56.97 104.50 112.69
CA THR A 86 -57.47 105.88 112.57
C THR A 86 -57.94 106.24 111.16
N SER A 87 -57.56 105.47 110.15
CA SER A 87 -57.93 105.66 108.75
C SER A 87 -59.25 104.98 108.35
N GLY A 88 -59.93 104.26 109.25
CA GLY A 88 -61.24 103.66 108.96
C GLY A 88 -61.81 102.79 110.07
N THR A 89 -63.13 102.59 110.07
CA THR A 89 -63.89 101.92 111.14
C THR A 89 -63.79 100.39 111.13
N VAL A 90 -62.74 99.80 110.55
CA VAL A 90 -62.59 98.33 110.52
C VAL A 90 -61.70 97.85 111.66
N ARG A 91 -62.26 97.02 112.54
CA ARG A 91 -61.48 96.30 113.55
C ARG A 91 -60.54 95.30 112.92
N LYS A 92 -59.29 95.30 113.37
CA LYS A 92 -58.32 94.25 113.05
C LYS A 92 -57.99 93.45 114.30
N LYS A 93 -58.07 92.13 114.17
CA LYS A 93 -57.58 91.18 115.18
C LYS A 93 -56.07 91.03 114.98
N VAL A 94 -55.31 91.17 116.05
CA VAL A 94 -53.87 90.83 116.03
C VAL A 94 -53.75 89.33 116.24
N ALA A 95 -53.10 88.62 115.30
CA ALA A 95 -52.81 87.19 115.44
C ALA A 95 -51.53 87.02 116.28
N LEU A 96 -51.60 86.16 117.29
CA LEU A 96 -50.47 85.82 118.17
C LEU A 96 -50.06 84.37 117.87
N TYR A 97 -48.75 84.11 117.82
CA TYR A 97 -48.17 82.77 117.65
C TYR A 97 -47.14 82.52 118.75
N ASP A 98 -47.24 81.36 119.40
CA ASP A 98 -46.26 80.83 120.35
C ASP A 98 -46.16 79.31 120.08
N ASP A 99 -45.05 78.82 119.53
CA ASP A 99 -44.84 77.38 119.30
C ASP A 99 -43.48 76.93 119.84
N ALA A 100 -43.53 76.20 120.94
CA ALA A 100 -42.39 75.61 121.59
C ALA A 100 -41.87 74.31 120.91
N SER A 101 -42.46 73.84 119.80
CA SER A 101 -42.26 72.46 119.27
C SER A 101 -41.79 72.32 117.81
N GLY A 102 -41.38 73.37 117.08
CA GLY A 102 -40.98 73.29 115.66
C GLY A 102 -39.54 72.80 115.38
N ALA A 103 -39.29 72.13 114.24
CA ALA A 103 -37.96 71.69 113.77
C ALA A 103 -37.61 72.17 112.33
N THR A 104 -36.32 72.14 111.96
CA THR A 104 -35.87 72.52 110.60
C THR A 104 -36.38 71.53 109.55
N GLY A 105 -37.08 72.04 108.53
CA GLY A 105 -37.65 71.25 107.44
C GLY A 105 -39.16 70.98 107.57
N ASP A 106 -39.78 71.38 108.68
CA ASP A 106 -41.23 71.37 108.83
C ASP A 106 -41.91 72.37 107.88
N ILE A 107 -43.11 72.04 107.41
CA ILE A 107 -43.94 72.90 106.56
C ILE A 107 -45.20 73.29 107.33
N TYR A 108 -45.43 74.57 107.55
CA TYR A 108 -46.68 75.09 108.11
C TYR A 108 -47.63 75.47 106.97
N TYR A 109 -48.81 74.85 106.95
CA TYR A 109 -49.84 75.10 105.95
C TYR A 109 -51.16 75.46 106.62
N ARG A 110 -52.02 76.19 105.93
CA ARG A 110 -53.37 76.49 106.43
C ARG A 110 -54.23 75.23 106.32
N ASN A 111 -54.77 74.75 107.43
CA ASN A 111 -55.74 73.66 107.40
C ASN A 111 -57.12 74.16 106.93
N ALA A 112 -58.06 73.24 106.78
CA ALA A 112 -59.42 73.55 106.33
C ALA A 112 -60.19 74.50 107.28
N THR A 113 -59.78 74.65 108.55
CA THR A 113 -60.41 75.56 109.53
C THR A 113 -59.79 76.96 109.56
N GLY A 114 -58.86 77.24 108.64
CA GLY A 114 -58.20 78.55 108.55
C GLY A 114 -57.06 78.75 109.55
N SER A 115 -56.75 77.74 110.36
CA SER A 115 -55.61 77.74 111.29
C SER A 115 -54.36 77.24 110.58
N PHE A 116 -53.19 77.80 110.91
CA PHE A 116 -51.92 77.20 110.48
C PHE A 116 -51.68 75.88 111.23
N THR A 117 -51.26 74.84 110.52
CA THR A 117 -50.97 73.48 111.02
C THR A 117 -49.63 73.01 110.46
N ARG A 118 -48.90 72.20 111.22
CA ARG A 118 -47.56 71.70 110.88
C ARG A 118 -47.62 70.33 110.17
N LEU A 119 -46.88 70.18 109.07
CA LEU A 119 -46.49 68.90 108.45
C LEU A 119 -45.00 68.67 108.73
N ALA A 120 -44.67 67.50 109.29
CA ALA A 120 -43.28 67.14 109.56
C ALA A 120 -42.46 66.87 108.28
N ALA A 121 -41.14 67.06 108.33
CA ALA A 121 -40.23 66.74 107.22
C ALA A 121 -40.32 65.24 106.77
N GLY A 122 -40.22 64.99 105.47
CA GLY A 122 -40.27 63.63 104.88
C GLY A 122 -38.96 62.84 104.97
N THR A 123 -38.98 61.55 104.64
CA THR A 123 -37.78 60.67 104.63
C THR A 123 -37.20 60.46 103.22
N ALA A 124 -36.04 59.80 103.13
CA ALA A 124 -35.34 59.55 101.87
C ALA A 124 -36.21 58.77 100.86
N SER A 125 -36.08 59.12 99.58
CA SER A 125 -36.85 58.55 98.45
C SER A 125 -38.35 58.83 98.50
N GLN A 126 -38.77 59.83 99.28
CA GLN A 126 -40.12 60.36 99.23
C GLN A 126 -40.20 61.67 98.42
N ILE A 127 -41.31 61.86 97.70
CA ILE A 127 -41.69 63.10 97.02
C ILE A 127 -42.98 63.65 97.62
N LEU A 128 -43.09 64.98 97.72
CA LEU A 128 -44.30 65.65 98.20
C LEU A 128 -45.37 65.60 97.11
N THR A 129 -46.54 65.08 97.44
CA THR A 129 -47.68 65.00 96.52
C THR A 129 -48.93 65.62 97.17
N LEU A 130 -49.89 65.99 96.32
CA LEU A 130 -51.21 66.48 96.71
C LEU A 130 -52.20 65.35 96.45
N MET A 131 -52.77 64.78 97.52
CA MET A 131 -53.67 63.62 97.44
C MET A 131 -55.00 63.94 98.17
N GLY A 132 -56.14 63.63 97.53
CA GLY A 132 -57.49 63.85 98.08
C GLY A 132 -58.12 65.22 97.77
N SER A 133 -59.37 65.46 98.22
CA SER A 133 -60.10 66.73 98.07
C SER A 133 -60.73 67.19 99.39
N PRO A 134 -60.41 68.39 99.92
CA PRO A 134 -59.39 69.31 99.42
C PRO A 134 -57.99 68.73 99.65
N ALA A 135 -57.14 68.82 98.62
CA ALA A 135 -55.81 68.20 98.62
C ALA A 135 -54.92 68.82 99.70
N LEU A 136 -54.47 68.01 100.66
CA LEU A 136 -53.47 68.38 101.65
C LEU A 136 -52.11 67.79 101.22
N PRO A 137 -50.98 68.48 101.46
CA PRO A 137 -49.65 67.96 101.12
C PRO A 137 -49.30 66.70 101.93
N THR A 138 -48.73 65.66 101.29
CA THR A 138 -48.26 64.41 101.93
C THR A 138 -47.06 63.79 101.19
N TRP A 139 -46.29 62.87 101.80
CA TRP A 139 -45.06 62.27 101.22
C TRP A 139 -45.29 60.86 100.61
N GLN A 140 -44.66 60.50 99.47
CA GLN A 140 -44.82 59.22 98.70
C GLN A 140 -43.52 58.64 98.08
N THR A 141 -43.38 57.31 97.87
CA THR A 141 -42.16 56.60 97.35
C THR A 141 -42.13 56.40 95.80
N LEU A 142 -40.95 56.34 95.13
CA LEU A 142 -40.74 56.30 93.63
C LEU A 142 -40.25 54.93 93.05
N THR A 143 -40.71 54.50 91.85
CA THR A 143 -40.31 53.23 91.15
C THR A 143 -39.99 53.41 89.63
N ALA A 144 -38.73 53.36 89.16
CA ALA A 144 -38.29 53.28 87.72
C ALA A 144 -36.81 52.79 87.52
N TYR A 145 -36.52 52.10 86.38
CA TYR A 145 -35.28 51.50 85.76
C TYR A 145 -33.89 51.52 86.48
N THR A 146 -33.12 50.42 86.34
CA THR A 146 -31.67 50.33 86.66
C THR A 146 -30.85 49.76 85.49
N SER A 147 -29.64 50.26 85.23
CA SER A 147 -28.72 49.83 84.16
C SER A 147 -28.20 48.39 84.33
N GLY A 148 -28.37 47.53 83.31
CA GLY A 148 -27.85 46.15 83.28
C GLY A 148 -28.81 45.06 82.79
N GLY A 149 -30.06 45.39 82.41
CA GLY A 149 -31.03 44.42 81.87
C GLY A 149 -31.04 44.32 80.34
N THR A 150 -31.31 43.11 79.82
CA THR A 150 -31.47 42.80 78.38
C THR A 150 -32.94 42.86 77.96
N ASP A 151 -33.21 43.77 77.02
CA ASP A 151 -34.34 43.83 76.09
C ASP A 151 -35.66 44.49 76.55
N VAL A 152 -36.26 45.25 75.62
CA VAL A 152 -37.61 45.84 75.70
C VAL A 152 -38.49 45.07 74.71
N PRO A 153 -39.61 44.47 75.15
CA PRO A 153 -40.57 43.87 74.24
C PRO A 153 -41.17 44.93 73.29
N VAL A 154 -41.05 44.72 71.97
CA VAL A 154 -41.82 45.44 70.95
C VAL A 154 -42.76 44.45 70.28
N ALA A 155 -44.05 44.80 70.26
CA ALA A 155 -45.15 43.89 69.95
C ALA A 155 -45.03 43.19 68.58
N ASP A 156 -44.36 43.82 67.60
CA ASP A 156 -44.29 43.33 66.21
C ASP A 156 -42.85 43.34 65.62
N GLY A 157 -41.80 43.50 66.45
CA GLY A 157 -40.43 43.82 65.99
C GLY A 157 -39.37 42.71 66.11
N GLY A 158 -39.71 41.55 66.68
CA GLY A 158 -38.71 40.57 67.12
C GLY A 158 -37.88 41.07 68.32
N THR A 159 -37.13 40.17 68.98
CA THR A 159 -36.46 40.45 70.26
C THR A 159 -35.08 41.14 70.14
N GLY A 160 -34.80 41.85 69.04
CA GLY A 160 -33.54 42.56 68.88
C GLY A 160 -32.30 41.64 68.87
N ARG A 161 -31.10 42.26 68.95
CA ARG A 161 -29.77 41.68 68.65
C ARG A 161 -29.41 40.37 69.39
N SER A 162 -30.14 40.01 70.44
CA SER A 162 -29.91 38.83 71.28
C SER A 162 -30.20 37.49 70.59
N THR A 163 -30.89 37.45 69.43
CA THR A 163 -31.27 36.20 68.73
C THR A 163 -30.64 36.02 67.33
N SER A 164 -29.90 37.00 66.81
CA SER A 164 -29.15 36.85 65.54
C SER A 164 -27.68 36.54 65.84
N THR A 165 -27.43 35.29 66.24
CA THR A 165 -26.09 34.80 66.64
C THR A 165 -25.34 34.10 65.51
N THR A 166 -25.93 34.00 64.31
CA THR A 166 -25.37 33.23 63.19
C THR A 166 -24.64 34.14 62.19
N ALA A 167 -23.31 34.04 62.14
CA ALA A 167 -22.49 34.79 61.19
C ALA A 167 -22.89 34.46 59.74
N TYR A 168 -23.03 35.50 58.91
CA TYR A 168 -23.45 35.41 57.49
C TYR A 168 -24.85 34.81 57.26
N GLY A 169 -25.68 34.66 58.30
CA GLY A 169 -27.07 34.23 58.17
C GLY A 169 -27.95 35.29 57.50
N ILE A 170 -29.00 34.86 56.80
CA ILE A 170 -29.99 35.74 56.16
C ILE A 170 -31.15 35.96 57.12
N ILE A 171 -31.61 37.20 57.26
CA ILE A 171 -32.84 37.51 58.01
C ILE A 171 -34.05 37.31 57.09
N ALA A 172 -34.97 36.44 57.49
CA ALA A 172 -36.26 36.24 56.85
C ALA A 172 -37.38 36.83 57.70
N ALA A 173 -38.42 37.34 57.05
CA ALA A 173 -39.68 37.67 57.71
C ALA A 173 -40.29 36.40 58.37
N GLY A 174 -41.26 36.57 59.26
CA GLY A 174 -41.93 35.44 59.89
C GLY A 174 -42.60 34.51 58.89
N THR A 175 -42.80 33.25 59.30
CA THR A 175 -43.51 32.27 58.48
C THR A 175 -45.00 32.61 58.30
N THR A 176 -45.52 33.57 59.05
CA THR A 176 -46.83 34.18 58.84
C THR A 176 -46.67 35.69 58.61
N ALA A 177 -47.68 36.34 58.02
CA ALA A 177 -47.65 37.77 57.70
C ALA A 177 -47.35 38.70 58.91
N THR A 178 -47.54 38.20 60.14
CA THR A 178 -47.27 38.89 61.40
C THR A 178 -46.29 38.12 62.30
N GLY A 179 -45.64 37.09 61.78
CA GLY A 179 -44.70 36.28 62.55
C GLY A 179 -43.39 37.04 62.80
N ALA A 180 -42.73 36.71 63.91
CA ALA A 180 -41.41 37.27 64.23
C ALA A 180 -40.40 37.00 63.11
N HIS A 181 -39.52 37.95 62.85
CA HIS A 181 -38.37 37.75 61.97
C HIS A 181 -37.47 36.62 62.51
N GLN A 182 -36.95 35.80 61.61
CA GLN A 182 -36.12 34.64 61.93
C GLN A 182 -34.80 34.71 61.15
N THR A 183 -33.77 34.04 61.64
CA THR A 183 -32.47 33.95 60.95
C THR A 183 -32.33 32.57 60.31
N ILE A 184 -31.98 32.54 59.02
CA ILE A 184 -31.63 31.33 58.28
C ILE A 184 -30.10 31.20 58.26
N SER A 185 -29.57 30.07 58.70
CA SER A 185 -28.13 29.80 58.68
C SER A 185 -27.55 29.82 57.26
N PRO A 186 -26.29 30.24 57.06
CA PRO A 186 -25.65 30.16 55.75
C PRO A 186 -25.56 28.71 55.26
N GLY A 187 -25.80 28.52 53.96
CA GLY A 187 -25.63 27.23 53.31
C GLY A 187 -24.17 26.83 53.13
N THR A 188 -23.95 25.57 52.76
CA THR A 188 -22.64 25.09 52.31
C THR A 188 -22.43 25.43 50.83
N SER A 189 -21.17 25.50 50.37
CA SER A 189 -20.83 25.72 48.96
C SER A 189 -21.63 24.79 48.02
N GLY A 190 -22.27 25.38 47.00
CA GLY A 190 -23.11 24.67 46.03
C GLY A 190 -24.59 24.56 46.39
N GLN A 191 -25.00 25.00 47.59
CA GLN A 191 -26.41 25.09 47.96
C GLN A 191 -27.02 26.43 47.55
N PHE A 192 -28.32 26.41 47.21
CA PHE A 192 -29.11 27.59 46.88
C PHE A 192 -30.20 27.79 47.91
N LEU A 193 -30.58 29.05 48.15
CA LEU A 193 -31.70 29.36 49.04
C LEU A 193 -33.00 28.97 48.35
N LYS A 194 -33.68 27.95 48.87
CA LYS A 194 -34.93 27.43 48.32
C LYS A 194 -36.09 27.78 49.23
N SER A 195 -37.21 28.20 48.64
CA SER A 195 -38.48 28.30 49.37
C SER A 195 -38.89 26.92 49.87
N ALA A 196 -39.29 26.82 51.13
CA ALA A 196 -39.88 25.61 51.70
C ALA A 196 -41.43 25.58 51.55
N GLY A 197 -41.99 26.52 50.78
CA GLY A 197 -43.43 26.69 50.62
C GLY A 197 -44.01 27.72 51.59
N ALA A 198 -45.33 27.94 51.48
CA ALA A 198 -46.03 28.86 52.37
C ALA A 198 -45.92 28.39 53.83
N SER A 199 -45.76 29.33 54.75
CA SER A 199 -45.66 29.06 56.19
C SER A 199 -44.43 28.28 56.65
N ALA A 200 -43.39 28.22 55.83
CA ALA A 200 -42.10 27.64 56.18
C ALA A 200 -40.95 28.59 55.84
N LEU A 201 -39.86 28.53 56.62
CA LEU A 201 -38.66 29.30 56.29
C LEU A 201 -37.98 28.72 55.07
N ALA A 202 -37.43 29.59 54.21
CA ALA A 202 -36.52 29.16 53.18
C ALA A 202 -35.29 28.49 53.80
N ALA A 203 -34.72 27.52 53.10
CA ALA A 203 -33.54 26.80 53.54
C ALA A 203 -32.55 26.64 52.39
N PHE A 204 -31.26 26.65 52.72
CA PHE A 204 -30.25 26.27 51.76
C PHE A 204 -30.31 24.77 51.51
N ALA A 205 -30.43 24.38 50.25
CA ALA A 205 -30.45 22.98 49.85
C ALA A 205 -29.82 22.81 48.46
N ASN A 206 -29.44 21.56 48.14
CA ASN A 206 -28.93 21.20 46.82
C ASN A 206 -30.05 21.38 45.77
N ILE A 207 -29.65 21.74 44.55
CA ILE A 207 -30.54 21.69 43.39
C ILE A 207 -30.78 20.21 43.03
N THR A 208 -32.04 19.86 42.84
CA THR A 208 -32.49 18.55 42.36
C THR A 208 -33.07 18.68 40.96
N ALA A 209 -33.23 17.57 40.24
CA ALA A 209 -33.86 17.58 38.92
C ALA A 209 -35.29 18.18 38.93
N ALA A 210 -36.01 18.08 40.04
CA ALA A 210 -37.36 18.65 40.20
C ALA A 210 -37.36 20.18 40.31
N ASP A 211 -36.22 20.81 40.62
CA ASP A 211 -36.09 22.27 40.72
C ASP A 211 -35.78 22.92 39.36
N ILE A 212 -35.28 22.12 38.41
CA ILE A 212 -35.00 22.53 37.03
C ILE A 212 -36.24 22.18 36.19
N THR A 213 -37.24 23.07 36.22
CA THR A 213 -38.51 22.87 35.47
C THR A 213 -38.56 23.73 34.22
N GLY A 214 -39.05 23.15 33.12
CA GLY A 214 -39.15 23.79 31.82
C GLY A 214 -39.33 22.75 30.72
N THR A 215 -39.94 23.13 29.61
CA THR A 215 -39.93 22.32 28.39
C THR A 215 -38.55 22.37 27.74
N THR A 216 -38.21 21.36 26.94
CA THR A 216 -37.00 21.37 26.11
C THR A 216 -36.89 22.66 25.28
N ALA A 217 -38.02 23.18 24.76
CA ALA A 217 -38.04 24.43 24.01
C ALA A 217 -37.67 25.67 24.85
N GLN A 218 -38.12 25.74 26.10
CA GLN A 218 -37.80 26.83 27.01
C GLN A 218 -36.31 26.80 27.42
N PHE A 219 -35.75 25.62 27.68
CA PHE A 219 -34.32 25.47 27.94
C PHE A 219 -33.49 25.80 26.70
N ASN A 220 -33.88 25.33 25.51
CA ASN A 220 -33.20 25.66 24.26
C ASN A 220 -33.22 27.16 23.91
N THR A 221 -34.22 27.92 24.39
CA THR A 221 -34.28 29.38 24.20
C THR A 221 -33.42 30.15 25.22
N ALA A 222 -33.26 29.62 26.43
CA ALA A 222 -32.50 30.26 27.50
C ALA A 222 -30.98 30.01 27.41
N LEU A 223 -30.56 28.97 26.68
CA LEU A 223 -29.15 28.65 26.42
C LEU A 223 -28.67 29.44 25.19
N SER A 224 -27.74 30.36 25.39
CA SER A 224 -27.23 31.25 24.33
C SER A 224 -26.19 30.59 23.41
N ASP A 225 -25.88 29.30 23.61
CA ASP A 225 -24.95 28.53 22.79
C ASP A 225 -25.52 27.17 22.34
N ASN A 226 -25.05 26.71 21.17
CA ASN A 226 -25.42 25.45 20.53
C ASN A 226 -24.71 24.22 21.18
N ASP A 227 -24.52 24.21 22.50
CA ASP A 227 -23.61 23.25 23.15
C ASP A 227 -24.27 21.93 23.58
N PHE A 228 -25.60 21.81 23.49
CA PHE A 228 -26.33 20.58 23.85
C PHE A 228 -27.16 20.04 22.69
N ALA A 229 -27.02 18.74 22.41
CA ALA A 229 -27.95 18.01 21.55
C ALA A 229 -29.11 17.46 22.37
N THR A 230 -30.33 17.52 21.83
CA THR A 230 -31.56 17.13 22.53
C THR A 230 -32.17 15.85 21.93
N LEU A 231 -33.04 15.17 22.67
CA LEU A 231 -33.61 13.87 22.25
C LEU A 231 -34.58 13.97 21.05
N ALA A 232 -35.23 15.12 20.86
CA ALA A 232 -36.28 15.31 19.87
C ALA A 232 -36.11 16.60 19.04
N GLY A 233 -35.02 17.34 19.24
CA GLY A 233 -34.70 18.53 18.46
C GLY A 233 -33.98 18.19 17.17
N THR A 234 -33.90 19.18 16.28
CA THR A 234 -32.97 19.15 15.15
C THR A 234 -31.76 19.99 15.52
N GLU A 235 -30.61 19.35 15.64
CA GLU A 235 -29.36 20.02 15.98
C GLU A 235 -28.53 20.37 14.74
N THR A 236 -27.95 21.57 14.71
CA THR A 236 -26.92 21.94 13.74
C THR A 236 -25.54 21.74 14.36
N LEU A 237 -24.83 20.68 13.97
CA LEU A 237 -23.51 20.31 14.53
C LEU A 237 -22.35 20.97 13.76
N SER A 238 -22.34 22.30 13.67
CA SER A 238 -21.27 23.05 13.00
C SER A 238 -20.05 23.23 13.90
N GLY A 239 -18.85 22.97 13.37
CA GLY A 239 -17.59 23.13 14.11
C GLY A 239 -17.37 22.16 15.27
N LYS A 240 -18.23 21.12 15.39
CA LYS A 240 -18.11 20.09 16.43
C LYS A 240 -17.37 18.86 15.91
N THR A 241 -16.68 18.15 16.80
CA THR A 241 -16.01 16.86 16.49
C THR A 241 -16.88 15.70 16.96
N LEU A 242 -17.26 14.80 16.06
CA LEU A 242 -17.97 13.57 16.40
C LEU A 242 -16.96 12.46 16.70
N THR A 243 -16.77 12.14 17.99
CA THR A 243 -15.91 11.02 18.40
C THR A 243 -16.79 9.77 18.59
N ALA A 244 -16.61 8.78 17.71
CA ALA A 244 -17.38 7.52 17.69
C ALA A 244 -18.91 7.70 17.69
N PRO A 245 -19.49 8.46 16.74
CA PRO A 245 -20.94 8.54 16.60
C PRO A 245 -21.53 7.14 16.35
N ARG A 246 -22.67 6.83 16.96
CA ARG A 246 -23.36 5.55 16.81
C ARG A 246 -24.66 5.76 16.05
N PHE A 247 -24.84 5.00 14.96
CA PHE A 247 -26.11 4.87 14.28
C PHE A 247 -26.75 3.53 14.67
N THR A 248 -28.05 3.52 14.92
CA THR A 248 -28.82 2.28 15.07
C THR A 248 -28.92 1.56 13.73
N SER A 249 -29.26 0.27 13.72
CA SER A 249 -29.52 -0.44 12.45
C SER A 249 -30.68 0.22 11.71
N GLY A 250 -30.49 0.54 10.43
CA GLY A 250 -31.43 1.34 9.64
C GLY A 250 -31.30 2.86 9.86
N GLY A 251 -30.42 3.31 10.76
CA GLY A 251 -30.08 4.72 10.91
C GLY A 251 -29.36 5.27 9.69
N LEU A 252 -29.44 6.58 9.45
CA LEU A 252 -29.00 7.19 8.20
C LEU A 252 -28.42 8.59 8.37
N ILE A 253 -27.64 9.03 7.38
CA ILE A 253 -27.37 10.44 7.09
C ILE A 253 -28.34 10.84 6.00
N ALA A 254 -29.15 11.87 6.25
CA ALA A 254 -30.14 12.37 5.30
C ALA A 254 -29.57 13.51 4.46
N ASP A 255 -30.15 13.74 3.29
CA ASP A 255 -29.98 14.97 2.52
C ASP A 255 -30.79 16.13 3.15
N ASN A 256 -30.68 17.33 2.57
CA ASN A 256 -31.40 18.52 3.07
C ASN A 256 -32.93 18.42 2.93
N ASN A 257 -33.44 17.48 2.12
CA ASN A 257 -34.85 17.25 1.93
C ASN A 257 -35.39 16.15 2.86
N GLY A 258 -34.52 15.56 3.68
CA GLY A 258 -34.86 14.46 4.58
C GLY A 258 -34.83 13.07 3.94
N ASN A 259 -34.38 12.95 2.68
CA ASN A 259 -34.24 11.63 2.03
C ASN A 259 -32.92 10.97 2.42
N GLU A 260 -32.81 9.66 2.24
CA GLU A 260 -31.61 8.91 2.61
C GLU A 260 -30.42 9.20 1.67
N GLN A 261 -29.34 9.74 2.23
CA GLN A 261 -28.06 9.88 1.53
C GLN A 261 -27.16 8.65 1.75
N ILE A 262 -27.08 8.16 3.00
CA ILE A 262 -26.35 6.95 3.40
C ILE A 262 -27.15 6.23 4.49
N VAL A 263 -27.40 4.92 4.34
CA VAL A 263 -28.09 4.09 5.35
C VAL A 263 -27.11 3.09 5.95
N PHE A 264 -27.11 2.97 7.28
CA PHE A 264 -26.26 2.06 8.04
C PHE A 264 -27.07 0.87 8.54
N THR A 265 -26.72 -0.32 8.06
CA THR A 265 -27.29 -1.59 8.55
C THR A 265 -26.23 -2.34 9.32
N THR A 266 -26.53 -2.71 10.56
CA THR A 266 -25.56 -3.42 11.42
C THR A 266 -25.74 -4.92 11.30
N THR A 267 -24.63 -5.66 11.27
CA THR A 267 -24.61 -7.13 11.43
C THR A 267 -24.22 -7.46 12.86
N THR A 268 -24.88 -8.43 13.49
CA THR A 268 -24.50 -8.93 14.82
C THR A 268 -23.07 -9.46 14.79
N SER A 269 -22.21 -8.97 15.69
CA SER A 269 -20.79 -9.35 15.77
C SER A 269 -19.98 -9.12 14.50
N ALA A 270 -20.22 -8.01 13.78
CA ALA A 270 -19.41 -7.64 12.61
C ALA A 270 -17.92 -7.53 12.95
N VAL A 271 -17.08 -8.23 12.18
CA VAL A 271 -15.60 -8.23 12.28
C VAL A 271 -14.93 -7.33 11.24
N ASN A 272 -15.61 -7.14 10.10
CA ASN A 272 -15.11 -6.37 8.96
C ASN A 272 -16.05 -5.21 8.64
N GLU A 273 -15.49 -4.11 8.16
CA GLU A 273 -16.18 -2.85 7.95
C GLU A 273 -15.67 -2.07 6.73
N VAL A 274 -16.41 -1.04 6.33
CA VAL A 274 -15.97 -0.08 5.30
C VAL A 274 -15.18 1.04 5.97
N GLY A 275 -13.91 1.17 5.62
CA GLY A 275 -13.06 2.30 6.00
C GLY A 275 -13.05 3.39 4.94
N ILE A 276 -13.28 4.63 5.36
CA ILE A 276 -13.15 5.84 4.53
C ILE A 276 -12.00 6.68 5.09
N THR A 277 -11.02 7.04 4.25
CA THR A 277 -9.83 7.78 4.67
C THR A 277 -9.64 9.00 3.79
N ASN A 278 -9.35 10.15 4.41
CA ASN A 278 -8.91 11.34 3.68
C ASN A 278 -7.49 11.12 3.11
N ALA A 279 -7.00 12.10 2.36
CA ALA A 279 -5.69 12.05 1.74
C ALA A 279 -4.91 13.32 2.03
N ALA A 280 -3.59 13.19 2.13
CA ALA A 280 -2.69 14.33 2.12
C ALA A 280 -2.72 15.01 0.74
N THR A 281 -2.22 16.25 0.66
CA THR A 281 -2.11 16.95 -0.62
C THR A 281 -1.31 16.12 -1.63
N GLY A 282 -1.89 15.90 -2.83
CA GLY A 282 -1.27 15.12 -3.90
C GLY A 282 -1.61 13.63 -3.91
N THR A 283 -2.34 13.11 -2.92
CA THR A 283 -2.86 11.73 -2.92
C THR A 283 -4.39 11.70 -2.99
N ALA A 284 -4.96 10.56 -3.42
CA ALA A 284 -6.40 10.40 -3.56
C ALA A 284 -7.02 9.82 -2.26
N PRO A 285 -8.23 10.27 -1.86
CA PRO A 285 -8.97 9.65 -0.75
C PRO A 285 -9.35 8.21 -1.09
N GLN A 286 -9.61 7.39 -0.06
CA GLN A 286 -9.81 5.95 -0.23
C GLN A 286 -11.07 5.45 0.48
N ILE A 287 -11.78 4.53 -0.18
CA ILE A 287 -12.79 3.64 0.41
C ILE A 287 -12.23 2.22 0.33
N SER A 288 -12.20 1.51 1.45
CA SER A 288 -11.51 0.21 1.58
C SER A 288 -12.26 -0.73 2.53
N ALA A 289 -12.07 -2.03 2.40
CA ALA A 289 -12.47 -2.98 3.43
C ALA A 289 -11.43 -2.97 4.56
N ARG A 290 -11.89 -3.01 5.81
CA ARG A 290 -11.10 -3.11 7.05
C ARG A 290 -11.67 -4.20 7.95
N GLY A 291 -10.94 -4.53 9.00
CA GLY A 291 -11.31 -5.57 9.96
C GLY A 291 -10.10 -6.36 10.43
N SER A 292 -10.32 -7.35 11.30
CA SER A 292 -9.24 -8.24 11.76
C SER A 292 -9.00 -9.45 10.85
N ASP A 293 -9.87 -9.71 9.87
CA ASP A 293 -9.65 -10.78 8.91
C ASP A 293 -8.55 -10.39 7.91
N THR A 294 -7.69 -11.35 7.53
CA THR A 294 -6.52 -11.08 6.69
C THR A 294 -6.88 -10.69 5.26
N ASN A 295 -7.93 -11.29 4.70
CA ASN A 295 -8.33 -11.07 3.31
C ASN A 295 -9.84 -10.78 3.25
N VAL A 296 -10.20 -9.54 2.97
CA VAL A 296 -11.59 -9.09 2.89
C VAL A 296 -11.79 -8.31 1.60
N ASN A 297 -12.78 -8.70 0.80
CA ASN A 297 -13.16 -7.97 -0.41
C ASN A 297 -14.08 -6.79 -0.04
N LEU A 298 -13.88 -5.64 -0.69
CA LEU A 298 -14.89 -4.58 -0.70
C LEU A 298 -15.93 -4.93 -1.79
N ASN A 299 -17.11 -5.36 -1.39
CA ASN A 299 -18.19 -5.69 -2.32
C ASN A 299 -19.10 -4.47 -2.57
N LEU A 300 -19.10 -3.95 -3.80
CA LEU A 300 -20.00 -2.87 -4.23
C LEU A 300 -21.09 -3.45 -5.12
N THR A 301 -22.33 -3.39 -4.65
CA THR A 301 -23.48 -3.97 -5.35
C THR A 301 -24.45 -2.87 -5.78
N SER A 302 -24.82 -2.89 -7.06
CA SER A 302 -25.91 -2.09 -7.58
C SER A 302 -27.26 -2.78 -7.35
N LYS A 303 -28.35 -2.02 -7.33
CA LYS A 303 -29.71 -2.56 -7.24
C LYS A 303 -30.25 -2.94 -8.63
N GLY A 304 -30.81 -4.14 -8.76
CA GLY A 304 -31.44 -4.61 -10.00
C GLY A 304 -30.46 -4.66 -11.19
N SER A 305 -30.83 -4.05 -12.32
CA SER A 305 -29.99 -3.95 -13.52
C SER A 305 -28.97 -2.80 -13.50
N GLY A 306 -28.84 -2.08 -12.39
CA GLY A 306 -27.86 -1.00 -12.25
C GLY A 306 -26.41 -1.51 -12.36
N ARG A 307 -25.46 -0.59 -12.57
CA ARG A 307 -24.02 -0.88 -12.72
C ARG A 307 -23.18 0.00 -11.80
N VAL A 308 -22.06 -0.53 -11.31
CA VAL A 308 -21.05 0.28 -10.61
C VAL A 308 -20.31 1.14 -11.64
N GLN A 309 -20.13 2.42 -11.34
CA GLN A 309 -19.56 3.39 -12.27
C GLN A 309 -18.46 4.23 -11.60
N ALA A 310 -17.46 4.63 -12.39
CA ALA A 310 -16.48 5.66 -12.03
C ALA A 310 -16.52 6.77 -13.08
N ASN A 311 -16.75 8.02 -12.65
CA ASN A 311 -16.93 9.18 -13.54
C ASN A 311 -18.00 8.95 -14.63
N GLY A 312 -19.08 8.23 -14.30
CA GLY A 312 -20.15 7.88 -15.25
C GLY A 312 -19.80 6.77 -16.24
N VAL A 313 -18.61 6.16 -16.13
CA VAL A 313 -18.19 5.02 -16.94
C VAL A 313 -18.41 3.74 -16.15
N ASN A 314 -19.09 2.77 -16.75
CA ASN A 314 -19.29 1.46 -16.14
C ASN A 314 -17.95 0.80 -15.83
N ILE A 315 -17.80 0.33 -14.59
CA ILE A 315 -16.72 -0.58 -14.21
C ILE A 315 -17.14 -1.98 -14.65
N PRO A 316 -16.36 -2.67 -15.50
CA PRO A 316 -16.69 -4.01 -15.94
C PRO A 316 -16.82 -4.99 -14.77
N THR A 317 -17.86 -5.82 -14.80
CA THR A 317 -18.16 -6.80 -13.75
C THR A 317 -18.39 -8.17 -14.37
N THR A 318 -18.12 -9.24 -13.63
CA THR A 318 -18.21 -10.62 -14.14
C THR A 318 -19.63 -11.11 -14.46
N THR A 319 -20.66 -10.32 -14.14
CA THR A 319 -22.09 -10.71 -14.24
C THR A 319 -22.83 -10.10 -15.42
N SER A 320 -22.18 -9.27 -16.25
CA SER A 320 -22.82 -8.58 -17.38
C SER A 320 -21.97 -8.62 -18.64
N THR A 321 -22.63 -8.66 -19.81
CA THR A 321 -21.97 -8.36 -21.09
C THR A 321 -21.57 -6.89 -21.12
N ASP A 322 -20.27 -6.62 -21.27
CA ASP A 322 -19.73 -5.27 -21.35
C ASP A 322 -19.23 -4.93 -22.77
N THR A 323 -19.62 -3.75 -23.25
CA THR A 323 -19.11 -3.18 -24.51
C THR A 323 -17.96 -2.23 -24.20
N LEU A 324 -16.73 -2.60 -24.58
CA LEU A 324 -15.53 -1.81 -24.34
C LEU A 324 -15.24 -0.88 -25.53
N THR A 325 -15.80 0.33 -25.52
CA THR A 325 -15.57 1.33 -26.58
C THR A 325 -14.29 2.13 -26.33
N ASN A 326 -13.45 2.28 -27.36
CA ASN A 326 -12.19 3.04 -27.32
C ASN A 326 -11.29 2.63 -26.14
N LYS A 327 -11.11 1.31 -25.97
CA LYS A 327 -10.19 0.75 -24.99
C LYS A 327 -9.17 -0.12 -25.71
N THR A 328 -7.91 0.04 -25.33
CA THR A 328 -6.84 -0.88 -25.72
C THR A 328 -6.87 -2.07 -24.79
N ILE A 329 -7.02 -3.27 -25.35
CA ILE A 329 -6.88 -4.53 -24.60
C ILE A 329 -5.56 -5.14 -25.05
N ASP A 330 -4.60 -5.22 -24.14
CA ASP A 330 -3.33 -5.89 -24.39
C ASP A 330 -3.51 -7.41 -24.24
N GLY A 331 -3.40 -8.12 -25.37
CA GLY A 331 -3.54 -9.57 -25.41
C GLY A 331 -2.43 -10.33 -24.68
N ALA A 332 -1.27 -9.72 -24.39
CA ALA A 332 -0.22 -10.38 -23.62
C ALA A 332 -0.60 -10.56 -22.13
N ASN A 333 -1.43 -9.65 -21.62
CA ASN A 333 -1.84 -9.61 -20.22
C ASN A 333 -3.32 -9.99 -20.00
N ASN A 334 -4.06 -10.30 -21.08
CA ASN A 334 -5.47 -10.65 -21.03
C ASN A 334 -5.75 -11.91 -21.84
N THR A 335 -6.45 -12.87 -21.24
CA THR A 335 -6.98 -14.04 -21.97
C THR A 335 -8.25 -13.63 -22.71
N ILE A 336 -8.16 -13.53 -24.04
CA ILE A 336 -9.31 -13.26 -24.91
C ILE A 336 -9.71 -14.57 -25.60
N SER A 337 -10.76 -15.22 -25.11
CA SER A 337 -11.26 -16.50 -25.62
C SER A 337 -12.66 -16.38 -26.21
N ASN A 338 -13.08 -17.35 -27.03
CA ASN A 338 -14.42 -17.46 -27.62
C ASN A 338 -14.86 -16.25 -28.46
N ILE A 339 -13.92 -15.55 -29.10
CA ILE A 339 -14.26 -14.52 -30.07
C ILE A 339 -14.57 -15.21 -31.41
N PRO A 340 -15.83 -15.21 -31.88
CA PRO A 340 -16.12 -15.74 -33.20
C PRO A 340 -15.38 -14.89 -34.24
N TRP A 341 -14.77 -15.54 -35.22
CA TRP A 341 -14.02 -14.86 -36.28
C TRP A 341 -14.88 -13.83 -37.05
N SER A 342 -16.20 -14.07 -37.14
CA SER A 342 -17.16 -13.14 -37.72
C SER A 342 -17.31 -11.82 -36.96
N GLY A 343 -16.93 -11.77 -35.68
CA GLY A 343 -16.99 -10.58 -34.84
C GLY A 343 -15.75 -9.69 -34.88
N VAL A 344 -14.67 -10.10 -35.57
CA VAL A 344 -13.42 -9.33 -35.67
C VAL A 344 -13.45 -8.42 -36.91
N SER A 345 -13.72 -7.13 -36.70
CA SER A 345 -13.68 -6.09 -37.74
C SER A 345 -12.25 -5.56 -37.92
N GLY A 346 -11.78 -5.38 -39.17
CA GLY A 346 -10.44 -4.83 -39.48
C GLY A 346 -9.30 -5.84 -39.66
N LYS A 347 -9.63 -7.11 -39.97
CA LYS A 347 -8.77 -8.29 -40.20
C LYS A 347 -7.32 -7.99 -40.66
N PRO A 348 -6.33 -7.90 -39.75
CA PRO A 348 -4.94 -8.15 -40.09
C PRO A 348 -4.74 -9.68 -40.11
N ALA A 349 -4.03 -10.19 -41.10
CA ALA A 349 -3.73 -11.61 -41.25
C ALA A 349 -2.81 -12.13 -40.13
N VAL A 350 -3.34 -12.32 -38.92
CA VAL A 350 -2.66 -13.05 -37.86
C VAL A 350 -3.44 -14.34 -37.62
N ILE A 351 -2.96 -15.38 -38.27
CA ILE A 351 -3.39 -16.76 -38.06
C ILE A 351 -3.00 -17.12 -36.63
N ALA A 352 -3.99 -17.25 -35.75
CA ALA A 352 -3.78 -17.85 -34.44
C ALA A 352 -3.32 -19.30 -34.63
N ALA A 353 -2.28 -19.71 -33.90
CA ALA A 353 -1.82 -21.09 -33.86
C ALA A 353 -2.98 -21.99 -33.38
N GLY A 354 -3.56 -22.77 -34.28
CA GLY A 354 -4.62 -23.73 -33.99
C GLY A 354 -5.90 -23.61 -34.83
N ALA A 355 -6.11 -22.52 -35.58
CA ALA A 355 -7.24 -22.44 -36.52
C ALA A 355 -6.92 -23.25 -37.79
N THR A 356 -7.74 -24.24 -38.12
CA THR A 356 -7.61 -24.98 -39.38
C THR A 356 -7.90 -24.05 -40.55
N ILE A 357 -6.91 -23.94 -41.43
CA ILE A 357 -6.85 -23.07 -42.61
C ILE A 357 -8.11 -23.12 -43.52
N ASN A 358 -8.92 -24.17 -43.44
CA ASN A 358 -10.12 -24.37 -44.27
C ASN A 358 -11.22 -23.32 -44.04
N ASP A 359 -11.46 -22.87 -42.81
CA ASP A 359 -12.57 -21.93 -42.54
C ASP A 359 -12.20 -20.49 -42.93
N ALA A 360 -10.90 -20.17 -42.95
CA ALA A 360 -10.39 -18.88 -43.40
C ALA A 360 -10.41 -18.73 -44.93
N LEU A 361 -10.33 -19.83 -45.67
CA LEU A 361 -10.26 -19.82 -47.15
C LEU A 361 -11.62 -19.81 -47.84
N ASN A 362 -12.66 -20.42 -47.25
CA ASN A 362 -13.99 -20.48 -47.87
C ASN A 362 -14.72 -19.12 -47.92
N ALA A 363 -14.31 -18.14 -47.10
CA ALA A 363 -14.95 -16.82 -47.03
C ALA A 363 -14.24 -15.74 -47.86
N VAL A 364 -13.12 -16.04 -48.51
CA VAL A 364 -12.44 -15.11 -49.42
C VAL A 364 -12.96 -15.37 -50.83
N ASN A 365 -13.90 -14.53 -51.27
CA ASN A 365 -14.33 -14.47 -52.66
C ASN A 365 -13.16 -13.95 -53.52
N LEU A 366 -12.23 -14.83 -53.88
CA LEU A 366 -11.16 -14.54 -54.83
C LEU A 366 -11.74 -14.58 -56.24
N THR A 367 -12.37 -13.48 -56.66
CA THR A 367 -12.62 -13.24 -58.07
C THR A 367 -11.30 -13.25 -58.85
N PRO A 368 -11.30 -13.71 -60.12
CA PRO A 368 -10.07 -14.10 -60.80
C PRO A 368 -9.21 -12.88 -61.13
N ILE A 369 -8.03 -12.74 -60.53
CA ILE A 369 -6.96 -11.90 -61.10
C ILE A 369 -6.33 -12.72 -62.23
N ILE A 370 -7.03 -12.74 -63.37
CA ILE A 370 -6.42 -13.01 -64.67
C ILE A 370 -6.25 -11.65 -65.32
N GLY A 371 -5.07 -11.06 -65.13
CA GLY A 371 -4.73 -9.76 -65.71
C GLY A 371 -3.45 -9.25 -65.08
N GLY A 372 -2.42 -9.03 -65.90
CA GLY A 372 -1.05 -8.81 -65.49
C GLY A 372 -0.86 -7.77 -64.38
N ALA A 373 -0.11 -8.16 -63.35
CA ALA A 373 0.54 -7.23 -62.45
C ALA A 373 2.01 -7.65 -62.33
N SER A 374 2.85 -6.83 -62.96
CA SER A 374 4.30 -6.77 -62.81
C SER A 374 4.66 -6.28 -61.41
N SER A 375 4.66 -7.18 -60.43
CA SER A 375 5.27 -6.88 -59.13
C SER A 375 6.28 -7.96 -58.79
N ALA A 376 7.48 -7.50 -58.44
CA ALA A 376 8.74 -8.24 -58.40
C ALA A 376 8.85 -9.23 -57.22
N ASP A 377 7.77 -9.49 -56.49
CA ASP A 377 7.78 -10.37 -55.32
C ASP A 377 6.81 -11.53 -55.52
N GLY A 378 7.38 -12.69 -55.82
CA GLY A 378 6.80 -14.01 -55.62
C GLY A 378 5.34 -14.20 -56.05
N ARG A 379 5.13 -14.68 -57.29
CA ARG A 379 3.87 -15.33 -57.68
C ARG A 379 3.62 -16.56 -56.79
N ILE A 380 2.96 -16.37 -55.66
CA ILE A 380 2.43 -17.48 -54.87
C ILE A 380 1.27 -18.05 -55.67
N LEU A 381 1.43 -19.29 -56.10
CA LEU A 381 0.40 -20.11 -56.73
C LEU A 381 -0.87 -20.03 -55.87
N GLY A 382 -1.87 -19.27 -56.33
CA GLY A 382 -3.13 -19.05 -55.61
C GLY A 382 -3.85 -20.37 -55.32
N ALA A 383 -4.82 -20.36 -54.42
CA ALA A 383 -5.45 -21.57 -53.86
C ALA A 383 -5.97 -22.61 -54.88
N TYR A 384 -6.26 -22.24 -56.13
CA TYR A 384 -6.60 -23.18 -57.22
C TYR A 384 -5.39 -23.95 -57.78
N ALA A 385 -4.17 -23.45 -57.60
CA ALA A 385 -2.95 -24.09 -58.06
C ALA A 385 -2.37 -25.12 -57.07
N ARG A 386 -3.01 -25.32 -55.90
CA ARG A 386 -2.62 -26.42 -54.98
C ARG A 386 -2.76 -27.81 -55.60
N ASN A 387 -3.64 -27.95 -56.61
CA ASN A 387 -3.77 -29.18 -57.39
C ASN A 387 -3.09 -29.10 -58.77
N ALA A 388 -2.66 -27.93 -59.23
CA ALA A 388 -2.10 -27.76 -60.57
C ALA A 388 -0.70 -28.37 -60.74
N LEU A 389 0.09 -28.45 -59.64
CA LEU A 389 1.40 -29.12 -59.65
C LEU A 389 1.28 -30.65 -59.62
N TYR A 390 0.15 -31.19 -59.17
CA TYR A 390 -0.06 -32.63 -58.91
C TYR A 390 -1.23 -33.24 -59.70
N SER A 391 -1.83 -32.50 -60.63
CA SER A 391 -2.92 -33.00 -61.44
C SER A 391 -2.38 -33.84 -62.60
N HIS A 392 -3.18 -34.82 -63.02
CA HIS A 392 -2.91 -35.57 -64.26
C HIS A 392 -2.84 -34.60 -65.44
N PRO A 393 -1.94 -34.77 -66.44
CA PRO A 393 -1.82 -33.91 -67.61
C PRO A 393 -3.14 -33.63 -68.36
N GLU A 394 -4.12 -34.52 -68.25
CA GLU A 394 -5.46 -34.37 -68.85
C GLU A 394 -6.39 -33.44 -68.05
N SER A 395 -6.07 -33.10 -66.81
CA SER A 395 -6.88 -32.23 -65.98
C SER A 395 -6.87 -30.80 -66.51
N ASP A 396 -8.04 -30.15 -66.60
CA ASP A 396 -8.15 -28.73 -66.92
C ASP A 396 -7.43 -27.82 -65.90
N ALA A 397 -7.16 -28.34 -64.70
CA ALA A 397 -6.37 -27.64 -63.68
C ALA A 397 -4.86 -27.81 -63.85
N PHE A 398 -4.39 -28.67 -64.76
CA PHE A 398 -2.95 -28.85 -65.02
C PHE A 398 -2.37 -27.63 -65.72
N VAL A 399 -1.34 -27.05 -65.12
CA VAL A 399 -0.58 -25.94 -65.70
C VAL A 399 0.76 -26.48 -66.20
N PRO A 400 1.03 -26.46 -67.52
CA PRO A 400 2.32 -26.89 -68.03
C PRO A 400 3.40 -25.92 -67.55
N ILE A 401 4.43 -26.45 -66.90
CA ILE A 401 5.67 -25.76 -66.56
C ILE A 401 6.73 -26.40 -67.45
N PRO A 402 6.97 -25.89 -68.67
CA PRO A 402 7.75 -26.59 -69.70
C PRO A 402 9.14 -27.03 -69.20
N HIS A 403 9.81 -26.17 -68.43
CA HIS A 403 11.16 -26.44 -67.92
C HIS A 403 11.19 -27.56 -66.85
N ALA A 404 10.03 -27.95 -66.33
CA ALA A 404 9.86 -29.04 -65.36
C ALA A 404 9.10 -30.26 -65.93
N TYR A 405 8.17 -30.05 -66.87
CA TYR A 405 7.32 -31.06 -67.49
C TYR A 405 7.47 -30.99 -69.01
N ASN A 406 8.32 -31.85 -69.55
CA ASN A 406 8.48 -31.95 -71.00
C ASN A 406 8.95 -33.34 -71.39
N ASP A 407 8.05 -34.14 -71.94
CA ASP A 407 8.36 -35.52 -72.33
C ASP A 407 9.24 -35.57 -73.59
N ILE A 408 9.26 -34.50 -74.39
CA ILE A 408 10.16 -34.37 -75.55
C ILE A 408 11.49 -33.70 -75.17
N ALA A 409 11.80 -33.57 -73.87
CA ALA A 409 13.10 -33.09 -73.45
C ALA A 409 14.23 -34.00 -73.99
N TYR A 410 15.33 -33.39 -74.43
CA TYR A 410 16.49 -34.01 -75.07
C TYR A 410 16.14 -34.84 -76.32
N ASN A 411 15.10 -34.45 -77.07
CA ASN A 411 14.59 -35.17 -78.23
C ASN A 411 15.69 -35.67 -79.19
N ASN A 412 16.66 -34.83 -79.54
CA ASN A 412 17.74 -35.19 -80.47
C ASN A 412 18.69 -36.28 -79.92
N ILE A 413 18.96 -36.27 -78.61
CA ILE A 413 19.81 -37.28 -77.93
C ILE A 413 19.04 -38.59 -77.75
N ARG A 414 17.70 -38.50 -77.63
CA ARG A 414 16.81 -39.64 -77.47
C ARG A 414 16.42 -40.32 -78.80
N GLY A 415 16.97 -39.87 -79.94
CA GLY A 415 16.76 -40.49 -81.26
C GLY A 415 15.78 -39.75 -82.18
N GLY A 416 15.25 -38.59 -81.76
CA GLY A 416 14.49 -37.67 -82.62
C GLY A 416 15.38 -36.69 -83.39
N SER A 417 14.77 -35.73 -84.09
CA SER A 417 15.49 -34.69 -84.84
C SER A 417 14.64 -33.43 -85.01
N VAL A 418 15.26 -32.30 -85.34
CA VAL A 418 14.55 -31.07 -85.74
C VAL A 418 15.18 -30.47 -87.00
N THR A 419 14.34 -30.02 -87.92
CA THR A 419 14.72 -29.27 -89.11
C THR A 419 14.04 -27.90 -89.06
N ILE A 420 14.82 -26.83 -89.23
CA ILE A 420 14.33 -25.46 -89.17
C ILE A 420 14.36 -24.86 -90.57
N ARG A 421 13.30 -24.16 -90.95
CA ARG A 421 13.19 -23.45 -92.21
C ARG A 421 12.85 -21.98 -91.98
N LEU A 422 13.57 -21.09 -92.65
CA LEU A 422 13.22 -19.67 -92.77
C LEU A 422 12.68 -19.44 -94.18
N ASN A 423 11.45 -18.94 -94.29
CA ASN A 423 10.77 -18.69 -95.56
C ASN A 423 10.86 -19.89 -96.53
N GLY A 424 10.71 -21.10 -95.99
CA GLY A 424 10.78 -22.36 -96.74
C GLY A 424 12.18 -22.95 -96.94
N THR A 425 13.25 -22.16 -96.76
CA THR A 425 14.64 -22.61 -96.95
C THR A 425 15.20 -23.20 -95.66
N VAL A 426 15.85 -24.38 -95.73
CA VAL A 426 16.54 -24.94 -94.55
C VAL A 426 17.67 -24.00 -94.15
N VAL A 427 17.62 -23.51 -92.92
CA VAL A 427 18.73 -22.77 -92.32
C VAL A 427 19.63 -23.77 -91.61
N ALA A 428 20.92 -23.75 -91.95
CA ALA A 428 21.92 -24.39 -91.10
C ALA A 428 21.80 -23.72 -89.74
N ALA A 429 21.50 -24.50 -88.71
CA ALA A 429 21.55 -23.99 -87.35
C ALA A 429 22.90 -23.28 -87.21
N ASN A 430 22.86 -21.97 -86.98
CA ASN A 430 24.05 -21.17 -86.77
C ASN A 430 24.92 -21.92 -85.74
N GLY A 431 26.24 -21.89 -85.88
CA GLY A 431 27.20 -22.85 -85.30
C GLY A 431 27.19 -23.13 -83.79
N ASN A 432 26.16 -22.71 -83.04
CA ASN A 432 25.76 -23.24 -81.75
C ASN A 432 24.22 -23.45 -81.71
N ASN A 433 23.80 -24.71 -81.52
CA ASN A 433 22.67 -25.09 -80.66
C ASN A 433 21.21 -25.18 -81.16
N ALA A 434 20.96 -25.77 -82.34
CA ALA A 434 19.65 -26.43 -82.58
C ALA A 434 19.20 -27.48 -81.52
N PRO A 435 20.08 -28.22 -80.81
CA PRO A 435 19.65 -29.12 -79.73
C PRO A 435 19.04 -28.46 -78.47
N GLU A 436 19.17 -27.14 -78.28
CA GLU A 436 18.82 -26.48 -77.01
C GLU A 436 17.33 -26.29 -76.76
N VAL A 437 16.46 -26.20 -77.78
CA VAL A 437 15.00 -26.04 -77.54
C VAL A 437 14.30 -27.25 -76.94
N PHE A 438 15.00 -28.38 -76.88
CA PHE A 438 14.54 -29.56 -76.15
C PHE A 438 15.28 -29.74 -74.83
N THR A 439 16.23 -28.88 -74.48
CA THR A 439 16.82 -28.93 -73.14
C THR A 439 15.86 -28.27 -72.14
N PRO A 440 15.77 -28.76 -70.89
CA PRO A 440 14.95 -28.13 -69.86
C PRO A 440 15.55 -26.83 -69.31
N ASP A 441 16.69 -26.36 -69.83
CA ASP A 441 17.32 -25.10 -69.45
C ASP A 441 16.57 -23.88 -70.02
N ALA A 442 16.71 -22.73 -69.39
CA ALA A 442 16.25 -21.43 -69.90
C ALA A 442 17.23 -20.80 -70.91
N THR A 443 18.39 -21.44 -71.14
CA THR A 443 19.32 -21.04 -72.21
C THR A 443 18.62 -21.11 -73.57
N TYR A 444 18.66 -19.99 -74.30
CA TYR A 444 17.89 -19.80 -75.52
C TYR A 444 18.68 -20.23 -76.77
N SER A 445 17.97 -20.82 -77.72
CA SER A 445 18.57 -21.50 -78.89
C SER A 445 18.54 -20.68 -80.19
N PHE A 446 17.75 -19.60 -80.26
CA PHE A 446 17.30 -19.01 -81.54
C PHE A 446 17.76 -17.56 -81.83
N ALA A 447 18.92 -17.16 -81.34
CA ALA A 447 19.51 -15.88 -81.78
C ALA A 447 19.76 -15.90 -83.31
N ASP A 448 19.31 -14.85 -83.99
CA ASP A 448 19.64 -14.48 -85.38
C ASP A 448 19.00 -15.24 -86.57
N ILE A 449 17.83 -15.90 -86.39
CA ILE A 449 17.18 -16.69 -87.47
C ILE A 449 16.10 -15.95 -88.28
N TYR A 450 15.65 -14.74 -87.90
CA TYR A 450 14.74 -13.94 -88.74
C TYR A 450 15.33 -12.57 -89.07
N THR A 451 14.85 -12.00 -90.17
CA THR A 451 15.32 -10.74 -90.78
C THR A 451 14.21 -9.69 -90.97
N SER A 452 12.93 -10.05 -90.81
CA SER A 452 11.77 -9.16 -90.97
C SER A 452 10.53 -9.63 -90.19
N THR A 453 9.60 -8.72 -89.88
CA THR A 453 8.27 -9.03 -89.28
C THR A 453 7.38 -9.87 -90.21
N SER A 454 7.69 -9.91 -91.51
CA SER A 454 6.99 -10.72 -92.52
C SER A 454 7.56 -12.12 -92.71
N ASP A 455 8.65 -12.47 -92.01
CA ASP A 455 9.25 -13.80 -92.12
C ASP A 455 8.32 -14.89 -91.57
N THR A 456 8.53 -16.12 -92.06
CA THR A 456 7.91 -17.33 -91.55
C THR A 456 9.00 -18.31 -91.13
N ILE A 457 9.01 -18.69 -89.85
CA ILE A 457 9.87 -19.77 -89.36
C ILE A 457 9.03 -21.03 -89.19
N THR A 458 9.49 -22.14 -89.74
CA THR A 458 8.88 -23.46 -89.57
C THR A 458 9.87 -24.42 -88.94
N LEU A 459 9.51 -25.01 -87.80
CA LEU A 459 10.26 -26.08 -87.15
C LEU A 459 9.53 -27.40 -87.40
N GLU A 460 10.18 -28.32 -88.11
CA GLU A 460 9.69 -29.69 -88.28
C GLU A 460 10.47 -30.64 -87.37
N ILE A 461 9.78 -31.20 -86.38
CA ILE A 461 10.36 -31.99 -85.30
C ILE A 461 9.93 -33.44 -85.52
N THR A 462 10.89 -34.35 -85.68
CA THR A 462 10.67 -35.79 -85.58
C THR A 462 10.80 -36.18 -84.12
N LEU A 463 9.76 -36.77 -83.54
CA LEU A 463 9.72 -37.14 -82.14
C LEU A 463 10.53 -38.42 -81.90
N HIS A 464 11.24 -38.50 -80.78
CA HIS A 464 12.03 -39.69 -80.39
C HIS A 464 11.18 -40.95 -80.13
N ARG A 465 9.87 -40.77 -79.93
CA ARG A 465 8.88 -41.84 -79.79
C ARG A 465 7.52 -41.35 -80.30
N THR A 466 6.59 -42.28 -80.53
CA THR A 466 5.19 -41.95 -80.81
C THR A 466 4.49 -41.52 -79.53
N PHE A 467 3.75 -40.42 -79.57
CA PHE A 467 2.95 -39.92 -78.45
C PHE A 467 1.46 -40.15 -78.71
N TYR A 468 0.87 -41.07 -77.95
CA TYR A 468 -0.57 -41.33 -77.96
C TYR A 468 -1.26 -40.37 -76.98
N PHE A 469 -2.45 -39.88 -77.30
CA PHE A 469 -3.24 -38.96 -76.44
C PHE A 469 -2.39 -37.81 -75.83
N ALA A 470 -1.72 -37.02 -76.68
CA ALA A 470 -0.86 -35.91 -76.24
C ALA A 470 -1.70 -34.78 -75.62
N SER A 471 -1.74 -34.72 -74.30
CA SER A 471 -2.71 -33.94 -73.52
C SER A 471 -2.37 -32.45 -73.43
N ARG A 472 -1.08 -32.07 -73.50
CA ARG A 472 -0.62 -30.67 -73.45
C ARG A 472 0.60 -30.45 -74.34
N PHE A 473 0.65 -29.33 -75.07
CA PHE A 473 1.80 -28.95 -75.91
C PHE A 473 1.92 -27.43 -75.98
N GLY A 474 3.10 -26.95 -76.38
CA GLY A 474 3.30 -25.53 -76.61
C GLY A 474 4.74 -25.13 -76.85
N ILE A 475 4.93 -23.82 -76.85
CA ILE A 475 6.22 -23.14 -76.98
C ILE A 475 6.36 -22.08 -75.89
N GLN A 476 7.52 -22.06 -75.26
CA GLN A 476 7.96 -20.98 -74.39
C GLN A 476 8.94 -20.09 -75.16
N GLN A 477 8.58 -18.82 -75.25
CA GLN A 477 9.36 -17.73 -75.82
C GLN A 477 9.60 -16.68 -74.73
N THR A 478 10.58 -15.80 -74.96
CA THR A 478 10.72 -14.62 -74.11
C THR A 478 9.66 -13.59 -74.47
N ASP A 479 9.00 -13.00 -73.48
CA ASP A 479 7.88 -12.06 -73.68
C ASP A 479 8.26 -10.83 -74.51
N TRP A 480 9.49 -10.34 -74.48
CA TRP A 480 9.93 -9.18 -75.27
C TRP A 480 10.54 -9.51 -76.65
N CYS A 481 10.78 -10.80 -76.99
CA CYS A 481 11.33 -11.22 -78.29
C CYS A 481 10.71 -12.55 -78.77
N ARG A 482 9.55 -12.47 -79.44
CA ARG A 482 8.68 -13.62 -79.74
C ARG A 482 7.94 -13.51 -81.07
N ALA A 483 7.40 -14.62 -81.55
CA ALA A 483 6.31 -14.65 -82.52
C ALA A 483 4.97 -14.39 -81.81
N GLN A 484 4.15 -13.49 -82.36
CA GLN A 484 2.80 -13.24 -81.88
C GLN A 484 1.79 -14.21 -82.50
N ASN A 485 2.09 -14.74 -83.69
CA ASN A 485 1.29 -15.77 -84.33
C ASN A 485 2.02 -17.11 -84.22
N VAL A 486 1.41 -18.06 -83.52
CA VAL A 486 1.98 -19.38 -83.24
C VAL A 486 0.98 -20.43 -83.69
N LYS A 487 1.37 -21.21 -84.71
CA LYS A 487 0.60 -22.36 -85.19
C LYS A 487 1.33 -23.66 -84.84
N PHE A 488 0.65 -24.58 -84.19
CA PHE A 488 1.12 -25.94 -83.91
C PHE A 488 0.33 -26.95 -84.72
N GLU A 489 1.04 -27.89 -85.32
CA GLU A 489 0.48 -29.01 -86.06
C GLU A 489 1.17 -30.31 -85.65
N ALA A 490 0.44 -31.42 -85.62
CA ALA A 490 1.00 -32.75 -85.43
C ALA A 490 0.75 -33.62 -86.65
N TYR A 491 1.72 -34.47 -86.97
CA TYR A 491 1.58 -35.51 -87.97
C TYR A 491 1.02 -36.77 -87.31
N VAL A 492 -0.26 -37.05 -87.57
CA VAL A 492 -1.03 -38.14 -86.97
C VAL A 492 -1.55 -39.03 -88.08
N GLY A 493 -1.25 -40.33 -88.02
CA GLY A 493 -1.53 -41.26 -89.11
C GLY A 493 -0.73 -40.92 -90.36
N THR A 494 -1.35 -40.25 -91.33
CA THR A 494 -0.73 -39.85 -92.61
C THR A 494 -0.90 -38.36 -92.94
N THR A 495 -1.54 -37.59 -92.07
CA THR A 495 -1.92 -36.20 -92.32
C THR A 495 -1.41 -35.26 -91.23
N TRP A 496 -1.21 -33.99 -91.60
CA TRP A 496 -0.96 -32.91 -90.65
C TRP A 496 -2.29 -32.38 -90.12
N THR A 497 -2.45 -32.41 -88.80
CA THR A 497 -3.61 -31.86 -88.09
C THR A 497 -3.20 -30.61 -87.33
N THR A 498 -3.91 -29.50 -87.52
CA THR A 498 -3.69 -28.28 -86.73
C THR A 498 -4.19 -28.48 -85.30
N LEU A 499 -3.30 -28.26 -84.33
CA LEU A 499 -3.56 -28.40 -82.90
C LEU A 499 -3.87 -27.06 -82.23
N LEU A 500 -3.18 -26.00 -82.66
CA LEU A 500 -3.38 -24.64 -82.17
C LEU A 500 -3.08 -23.66 -83.30
N ASP A 501 -3.89 -22.63 -83.44
CA ASP A 501 -3.66 -21.50 -84.33
C ASP A 501 -3.93 -20.21 -83.54
N LYS A 502 -2.91 -19.73 -82.84
CA LYS A 502 -3.01 -18.58 -81.95
C LYS A 502 -2.47 -17.35 -82.65
N THR A 503 -3.26 -16.29 -82.68
CA THR A 503 -2.86 -14.96 -83.18
C THR A 503 -2.71 -13.96 -82.03
N ASN A 504 -1.87 -12.95 -82.22
CA ASN A 504 -1.68 -11.81 -81.30
C ASN A 504 -1.36 -12.20 -79.85
N GLU A 505 -0.50 -13.17 -79.63
CA GLU A 505 -0.07 -13.58 -78.30
C GLU A 505 0.79 -12.49 -77.61
N THR A 506 0.59 -12.28 -76.29
CA THR A 506 1.20 -11.16 -75.52
C THR A 506 2.13 -11.55 -74.37
N THR A 507 2.23 -12.82 -74.01
CA THR A 507 2.82 -13.31 -72.74
C THR A 507 4.10 -14.15 -72.92
N GLY A 508 4.44 -14.56 -74.14
CA GLY A 508 5.60 -15.42 -74.43
C GLY A 508 5.37 -16.92 -74.23
N LEU A 509 4.33 -17.35 -73.50
CA LEU A 509 3.96 -18.76 -73.36
C LEU A 509 2.70 -19.05 -74.18
N THR A 510 2.85 -19.81 -75.26
CA THR A 510 1.72 -20.25 -76.09
C THR A 510 1.55 -21.76 -75.95
N TRP A 511 0.41 -22.19 -75.43
CA TRP A 511 0.12 -23.61 -75.24
C TRP A 511 -1.34 -23.94 -75.52
N GLY A 512 -1.59 -25.21 -75.74
CA GLY A 512 -2.92 -25.74 -75.97
C GLY A 512 -3.07 -27.15 -75.44
N SER A 513 -4.30 -27.63 -75.50
CA SER A 513 -4.70 -28.99 -75.21
C SER A 513 -5.28 -29.61 -76.47
N THR A 514 -4.85 -30.81 -76.81
CA THR A 514 -5.48 -31.59 -77.88
C THR A 514 -5.63 -33.03 -77.46
N ASP A 515 -6.44 -33.77 -78.21
CA ASP A 515 -6.43 -35.22 -78.19
C ASP A 515 -5.95 -35.71 -79.56
N SER A 516 -4.75 -36.26 -79.64
CA SER A 516 -4.23 -36.88 -80.86
C SER A 516 -4.86 -38.26 -81.14
N GLY A 517 -5.74 -38.74 -80.25
CA GLY A 517 -6.43 -40.01 -80.34
C GLY A 517 -5.49 -41.23 -80.31
N GLY A 518 -6.05 -42.40 -80.64
CA GLY A 518 -5.33 -43.68 -80.63
C GLY A 518 -4.30 -43.89 -81.75
N THR A 519 -4.18 -42.97 -82.72
CA THR A 519 -3.25 -43.11 -83.86
C THR A 519 -1.85 -42.53 -83.54
N GLY A 520 -1.75 -41.60 -82.59
CA GLY A 520 -0.50 -41.06 -82.05
C GLY A 520 0.25 -40.08 -82.97
N ALA A 521 0.91 -39.08 -82.37
CA ALA A 521 1.74 -38.11 -83.06
C ALA A 521 3.19 -38.61 -83.18
N THR A 522 3.76 -38.53 -84.39
CA THR A 522 5.16 -38.92 -84.67
C THR A 522 6.05 -37.75 -85.07
N ARG A 523 5.45 -36.67 -85.56
CA ARG A 523 6.15 -35.42 -85.90
C ARG A 523 5.33 -34.22 -85.46
N LEU A 524 6.00 -33.13 -85.12
CA LEU A 524 5.39 -31.83 -84.85
C LEU A 524 5.86 -30.81 -85.87
N ARG A 525 5.01 -29.84 -86.18
CA ARG A 525 5.37 -28.67 -86.94
C ARG A 525 4.92 -27.43 -86.17
N VAL A 526 5.85 -26.51 -85.96
CA VAL A 526 5.57 -25.21 -85.35
C VAL A 526 5.84 -24.14 -86.40
N THR A 527 4.83 -23.34 -86.70
CA THR A 527 4.95 -22.20 -87.63
C THR A 527 4.79 -20.91 -86.87
N LEU A 528 5.77 -20.02 -87.02
CA LEU A 528 5.91 -18.78 -86.27
C LEU A 528 5.92 -17.61 -87.26
N THR A 529 5.03 -16.63 -87.04
CA THR A 529 4.92 -15.41 -87.85
C THR A 529 4.58 -14.20 -86.97
N ASN A 530 4.61 -13.00 -87.54
CA ASN A 530 4.25 -11.74 -86.87
C ASN A 530 5.08 -11.51 -85.59
N PHE A 531 6.37 -11.24 -85.76
CA PHE A 531 7.32 -11.17 -84.65
C PHE A 531 7.31 -9.81 -83.93
N THR A 532 7.40 -9.82 -82.60
CA THR A 532 7.63 -8.64 -81.73
C THR A 532 8.99 -8.77 -81.06
N VAL A 533 9.94 -7.96 -81.52
CA VAL A 533 11.37 -8.11 -81.20
C VAL A 533 12.08 -6.75 -81.24
N PRO A 534 13.03 -6.46 -80.33
CA PRO A 534 13.90 -5.30 -80.45
C PRO A 534 14.87 -5.51 -81.63
N GLY A 535 15.30 -4.43 -82.29
CA GLY A 535 16.11 -4.51 -83.51
C GLY A 535 17.31 -5.46 -83.43
N SER A 536 17.58 -6.17 -84.53
CA SER A 536 18.70 -7.13 -84.74
C SER A 536 18.83 -8.33 -83.78
N THR A 537 17.98 -8.50 -82.76
CA THR A 537 18.08 -9.62 -81.81
C THR A 537 17.09 -10.72 -82.16
N GLY A 538 17.50 -11.80 -82.86
CA GLY A 538 16.62 -12.91 -83.27
C GLY A 538 15.73 -13.55 -82.18
N ILE A 539 14.84 -14.48 -82.56
CA ILE A 539 13.71 -14.95 -81.73
C ILE A 539 14.22 -15.75 -80.55
N ARG A 540 13.66 -15.61 -79.35
CA ARG A 540 14.13 -16.40 -78.22
C ARG A 540 13.11 -17.46 -77.85
N ILE A 541 13.32 -18.66 -78.38
CA ILE A 541 12.65 -19.87 -77.95
C ILE A 541 13.53 -20.50 -76.88
N THR A 542 13.00 -20.58 -75.65
CA THR A 542 13.67 -21.30 -74.56
C THR A 542 13.22 -22.75 -74.54
N GLN A 543 11.99 -23.05 -74.97
CA GLN A 543 11.54 -24.44 -74.97
C GLN A 543 10.38 -24.71 -75.92
N ILE A 544 10.40 -25.90 -76.53
CA ILE A 544 9.22 -26.52 -77.13
C ILE A 544 8.89 -27.75 -76.31
N PHE A 545 7.63 -27.91 -75.94
CA PHE A 545 7.21 -28.98 -75.04
C PHE A 545 5.98 -29.71 -75.54
N MET A 546 5.93 -30.98 -75.18
CA MET A 546 4.77 -31.83 -75.32
C MET A 546 4.74 -32.81 -74.14
N ILE A 547 3.55 -33.05 -73.62
CA ILE A 547 3.30 -33.87 -72.44
C ILE A 547 2.21 -34.87 -72.85
N GLY A 548 2.52 -36.17 -72.73
CA GLY A 548 1.58 -37.26 -72.98
C GLY A 548 0.60 -37.45 -71.82
N PHE A 549 -0.53 -38.11 -72.06
CA PHE A 549 -1.39 -38.59 -70.97
C PHE A 549 -0.63 -39.53 -70.01
N ASP A 550 0.32 -40.31 -70.55
CA ASP A 550 1.19 -41.24 -69.83
C ASP A 550 2.47 -40.58 -69.30
N SER A 551 2.50 -39.24 -69.23
CA SER A 551 3.67 -38.52 -68.76
C SER A 551 4.03 -38.92 -67.32
N THR A 552 5.32 -39.15 -67.11
CA THR A 552 5.90 -39.34 -65.79
C THR A 552 6.23 -38.01 -65.10
N LEU A 553 5.80 -36.88 -65.70
CA LEU A 553 6.01 -35.51 -65.24
C LEU A 553 7.50 -35.26 -64.90
N LEU A 554 7.78 -34.67 -63.74
CA LEU A 554 9.13 -34.40 -63.24
C LEU A 554 10.05 -35.63 -63.25
N SER A 555 9.50 -36.84 -63.08
CA SER A 555 10.31 -38.07 -63.03
C SER A 555 10.81 -38.54 -64.40
N GLY A 556 10.28 -38.00 -65.51
CA GLY A 556 10.83 -38.23 -66.86
C GLY A 556 12.07 -37.40 -67.16
N THR A 557 12.32 -36.36 -66.35
CA THR A 557 13.44 -35.41 -66.48
C THR A 557 14.53 -35.65 -65.43
N PHE A 558 14.20 -36.23 -64.27
CA PHE A 558 15.15 -36.61 -63.19
C PHE A 558 15.24 -38.14 -62.99
N LEU A 559 16.25 -38.62 -62.25
CA LEU A 559 16.36 -40.03 -61.88
C LEU A 559 15.36 -40.37 -60.74
N PRO A 560 14.31 -41.18 -60.97
CA PRO A 560 13.43 -41.61 -59.88
C PRO A 560 14.14 -42.61 -58.97
N ARG A 561 13.61 -42.82 -57.76
CA ARG A 561 14.13 -43.78 -56.77
C ARG A 561 14.24 -45.22 -57.30
N GLY A 562 13.51 -45.56 -58.38
CA GLY A 562 13.57 -46.85 -59.06
C GLY A 562 14.71 -47.01 -60.08
N GLY A 563 15.54 -45.98 -60.27
CA GLY A 563 16.56 -45.94 -61.32
C GLY A 563 16.00 -45.53 -62.69
N GLY A 564 16.89 -45.09 -63.57
CA GLY A 564 16.58 -44.62 -64.92
C GLY A 564 17.85 -44.26 -65.69
N GLN A 565 17.73 -43.99 -66.99
CA GLN A 565 18.86 -43.54 -67.81
C GLN A 565 18.90 -42.01 -67.77
N LEU A 566 19.97 -41.43 -67.19
CA LEU A 566 20.16 -39.98 -67.17
C LEU A 566 20.71 -39.52 -68.53
N TYR A 567 20.08 -38.51 -69.12
CA TYR A 567 20.50 -37.92 -70.38
C TYR A 567 21.09 -36.53 -70.11
N GLY A 568 22.33 -36.28 -70.55
CA GLY A 568 23.10 -35.04 -70.33
C GLY A 568 24.34 -35.21 -69.44
N ASP A 569 25.17 -34.18 -69.36
CA ASP A 569 26.40 -34.18 -68.54
C ASP A 569 26.09 -33.98 -67.04
N ILE A 570 26.70 -34.79 -66.16
CA ILE A 570 26.62 -34.60 -64.71
C ILE A 570 27.79 -33.71 -64.26
N GLN A 571 27.54 -32.42 -64.08
CA GLN A 571 28.43 -31.56 -63.29
C GLN A 571 27.91 -31.49 -61.86
N ALA A 572 28.44 -32.34 -60.98
CA ALA A 572 28.15 -32.23 -59.55
C ALA A 572 28.89 -31.01 -58.96
N PRO A 573 28.21 -30.11 -58.22
CA PRO A 573 28.90 -29.10 -57.41
C PRO A 573 29.84 -29.79 -56.41
N ALA A 574 30.98 -29.16 -56.09
CA ALA A 574 32.00 -29.69 -55.18
C ALA A 574 31.38 -30.41 -53.96
N ILE A 575 31.56 -31.73 -53.92
CA ILE A 575 30.90 -32.58 -52.94
C ILE A 575 31.61 -32.44 -51.59
N ARG A 576 30.94 -31.84 -50.60
CA ARG A 576 31.57 -31.52 -49.31
C ARG A 576 31.51 -32.62 -48.25
N THR A 577 30.65 -33.63 -48.38
CA THR A 577 30.61 -34.82 -47.49
C THR A 577 29.94 -35.99 -48.19
N ASN A 578 30.71 -36.95 -48.73
CA ASN A 578 30.16 -38.16 -49.34
C ASN A 578 30.27 -39.32 -48.36
N LEU A 579 29.17 -39.58 -47.64
CA LEU A 579 28.97 -40.80 -46.89
C LEU A 579 28.38 -41.85 -47.82
N LEU A 580 29.18 -42.82 -48.26
CA LEU A 580 28.64 -44.02 -48.89
C LEU A 580 27.95 -44.83 -47.82
N ARG A 581 26.70 -45.24 -48.06
CA ARG A 581 25.91 -46.03 -47.12
C ARG A 581 25.59 -47.42 -47.67
N ASP A 582 25.37 -48.37 -46.78
CA ASP A 582 24.85 -49.69 -47.12
C ASP A 582 23.33 -49.64 -47.37
N ALA A 583 22.75 -50.79 -47.75
CA ALA A 583 21.30 -50.94 -47.96
C ALA A 583 20.46 -50.71 -46.69
N ASN A 584 21.09 -50.76 -45.51
CA ASN A 584 20.48 -50.51 -44.20
C ASN A 584 20.71 -49.06 -43.73
N ASN A 585 21.25 -48.20 -44.60
CA ASN A 585 21.53 -46.78 -44.34
C ASN A 585 22.68 -46.52 -43.34
N ASN A 586 23.54 -47.51 -43.07
CA ASN A 586 24.74 -47.34 -42.26
C ASN A 586 25.90 -46.84 -43.12
N GLY A 587 26.78 -46.00 -42.56
CA GLY A 587 27.99 -45.54 -43.24
C GLY A 587 28.98 -46.67 -43.53
N ILE A 588 29.40 -46.79 -44.79
CA ILE A 588 30.49 -47.66 -45.26
C ILE A 588 31.80 -46.89 -45.35
N LEU A 589 31.77 -45.70 -45.95
CA LEU A 589 32.94 -44.84 -46.15
C LEU A 589 32.52 -43.38 -46.06
N GLU A 590 33.24 -42.61 -45.26
CA GLU A 590 33.05 -41.18 -45.14
C GLU A 590 34.28 -40.43 -45.64
N LEU A 591 34.07 -39.49 -46.56
CA LEU A 591 35.14 -38.66 -47.13
C LEU A 591 35.07 -37.24 -46.54
N TYR A 592 36.14 -36.81 -45.88
CA TYR A 592 36.28 -35.46 -45.33
C TYR A 592 37.24 -34.63 -46.19
N GLY A 593 36.81 -33.43 -46.58
CA GLY A 593 37.67 -32.48 -47.29
C GLY A 593 38.52 -31.63 -46.35
N ASN A 594 39.78 -31.38 -46.72
CA ASN A 594 40.63 -30.37 -46.11
C ASN A 594 40.70 -29.14 -47.04
N THR A 595 40.65 -27.93 -46.48
CA THR A 595 40.55 -26.66 -47.23
C THR A 595 41.78 -26.34 -48.09
N SER A 596 42.88 -27.11 -47.99
CA SER A 596 44.07 -26.96 -48.84
C SER A 596 44.80 -28.29 -49.07
N ALA A 597 44.07 -29.32 -49.49
CA ALA A 597 44.69 -30.62 -49.79
C ALA A 597 45.51 -30.58 -51.10
N ALA A 598 46.84 -30.73 -51.01
CA ALA A 598 47.73 -30.91 -52.15
C ALA A 598 47.82 -32.39 -52.62
N ASN A 599 47.42 -33.32 -51.74
CA ASN A 599 47.49 -34.75 -51.94
C ASN A 599 46.15 -35.43 -51.61
N TYR A 600 45.89 -36.59 -52.20
CA TYR A 600 44.65 -37.33 -52.12
C TYR A 600 44.88 -38.84 -52.23
N LEU A 601 43.90 -39.62 -51.76
CA LEU A 601 43.86 -41.06 -51.93
C LEU A 601 43.19 -41.41 -53.27
N GLN A 602 43.84 -42.18 -54.11
CA GLN A 602 43.30 -42.69 -55.37
C GLN A 602 43.07 -44.20 -55.30
N ILE A 603 41.89 -44.66 -55.68
CA ILE A 603 41.59 -46.08 -55.92
C ILE A 603 41.43 -46.27 -57.42
N GLN A 604 42.22 -47.16 -58.01
CA GLN A 604 42.27 -47.34 -59.46
C GLN A 604 42.11 -48.81 -59.85
N ASN A 605 41.23 -49.07 -60.82
CA ASN A 605 41.27 -50.31 -61.58
C ASN A 605 42.57 -50.38 -62.39
N ARG A 606 43.04 -51.58 -62.71
CA ARG A 606 44.27 -51.75 -63.49
C ARG A 606 44.07 -52.73 -64.63
N ALA A 607 45.02 -52.74 -65.56
CA ALA A 607 45.01 -53.63 -66.70
C ALA A 607 44.92 -55.10 -66.25
N THR A 608 44.31 -55.93 -67.08
CA THR A 608 44.16 -57.37 -66.86
C THR A 608 45.50 -58.00 -66.44
N GLY A 609 45.48 -58.80 -65.36
CA GLY A 609 46.68 -59.42 -64.78
C GLY A 609 47.38 -58.60 -63.70
N THR A 610 46.98 -57.34 -63.47
CA THR A 610 47.42 -56.53 -62.33
C THR A 610 46.26 -56.26 -61.38
N GLY A 611 46.48 -56.42 -60.07
CA GLY A 611 45.45 -56.16 -59.07
C GLY A 611 45.08 -54.67 -58.98
N PRO A 612 43.85 -54.31 -58.62
CA PRO A 612 43.48 -52.92 -58.33
C PRO A 612 44.36 -52.35 -57.21
N GLY A 613 44.61 -51.04 -57.25
CA GLY A 613 45.53 -50.39 -56.32
C GLY A 613 44.91 -49.24 -55.56
N ILE A 614 45.47 -48.97 -54.38
CA ILE A 614 45.23 -47.79 -53.55
C ILE A 614 46.54 -47.00 -53.51
N TYR A 615 46.52 -45.74 -53.92
CA TYR A 615 47.70 -44.90 -54.07
C TYR A 615 47.51 -43.57 -53.35
N ALA A 616 48.56 -43.08 -52.69
CA ALA A 616 48.68 -41.66 -52.40
C ALA A 616 49.11 -40.95 -53.69
N GLN A 617 48.41 -39.87 -54.05
CA GLN A 617 48.66 -39.07 -55.24
C GLN A 617 48.58 -37.60 -54.87
N GLY A 618 49.23 -36.72 -55.61
CA GLY A 618 49.24 -35.30 -55.28
C GLY A 618 50.45 -34.56 -55.81
N ALA A 619 50.55 -33.29 -55.43
CA ALA A 619 51.65 -32.43 -55.84
C ALA A 619 52.97 -32.74 -55.12
N ASP A 620 52.93 -33.35 -53.92
CA ASP A 620 54.13 -33.62 -53.15
C ASP A 620 54.89 -34.86 -53.65
N ALA A 621 56.22 -34.83 -53.54
CA ALA A 621 57.08 -35.88 -54.11
C ALA A 621 57.06 -37.20 -53.31
N ASN A 622 56.92 -37.12 -51.99
CA ASN A 622 56.85 -38.27 -51.10
C ASN A 622 55.58 -38.16 -50.27
N ILE A 623 54.67 -39.12 -50.44
CA ILE A 623 53.37 -39.10 -49.78
C ILE A 623 53.11 -40.48 -49.19
N ASP A 624 53.00 -40.55 -47.87
CA ASP A 624 52.63 -41.77 -47.16
C ASP A 624 51.11 -41.95 -47.13
N ILE A 625 50.65 -43.20 -47.07
CA ILE A 625 49.26 -43.52 -46.71
C ILE A 625 49.25 -43.89 -45.24
N ASP A 626 48.63 -43.04 -44.42
CA ASP A 626 48.45 -43.32 -43.00
C ASP A 626 47.13 -44.09 -42.74
N LEU A 627 47.22 -45.26 -42.12
CA LEU A 627 46.09 -46.12 -41.77
C LEU A 627 46.01 -46.29 -40.26
N ILE A 628 45.22 -45.43 -39.61
CA ILE A 628 45.14 -45.36 -38.15
C ILE A 628 43.91 -46.13 -37.65
N PRO A 629 44.07 -47.28 -36.95
CA PRO A 629 42.96 -47.95 -36.29
C PRO A 629 42.51 -47.16 -35.05
N LYS A 630 41.22 -47.24 -34.71
CA LYS A 630 40.67 -46.61 -33.50
C LYS A 630 40.99 -47.43 -32.24
N GLY A 631 41.48 -46.78 -31.18
CA GLY A 631 41.71 -47.41 -29.88
C GLY A 631 42.79 -48.51 -29.95
N THR A 632 42.52 -49.68 -29.36
CA THR A 632 43.43 -50.85 -29.39
C THR A 632 43.28 -51.70 -30.65
N GLY A 633 42.64 -51.19 -31.70
CA GLY A 633 42.49 -51.87 -32.98
C GLY A 633 43.84 -52.04 -33.72
N ALA A 634 43.88 -52.95 -34.69
CA ALA A 634 45.04 -53.17 -35.55
C ALA A 634 44.62 -53.11 -37.03
N VAL A 635 45.52 -52.63 -37.90
CA VAL A 635 45.39 -52.82 -39.35
C VAL A 635 45.53 -54.31 -39.64
N LYS A 636 44.62 -54.90 -40.40
CA LYS A 636 44.62 -56.34 -40.71
C LYS A 636 44.63 -56.59 -42.21
N ILE A 637 45.36 -57.62 -42.63
CA ILE A 637 45.34 -58.15 -44.00
C ILE A 637 44.90 -59.61 -43.91
N ASN A 638 43.85 -59.98 -44.65
CA ASN A 638 43.23 -61.31 -44.57
C ASN A 638 42.94 -61.78 -43.12
N GLY A 639 42.52 -60.84 -42.27
CA GLY A 639 42.18 -61.09 -40.86
C GLY A 639 43.35 -61.12 -39.88
N ALA A 640 44.60 -61.14 -40.36
CA ALA A 640 45.80 -61.12 -39.52
C ALA A 640 46.30 -59.67 -39.29
N PRO A 641 46.66 -59.28 -38.05
CA PRO A 641 47.26 -57.97 -37.79
C PRO A 641 48.55 -57.77 -38.59
N LEU A 642 48.72 -56.59 -39.16
CA LEU A 642 49.98 -56.18 -39.76
C LEU A 642 50.96 -55.81 -38.63
N PRO A 643 52.21 -56.30 -38.67
CA PRO A 643 53.27 -55.90 -37.74
C PRO A 643 53.45 -54.38 -37.70
N THR A 644 53.45 -53.78 -36.51
CA THR A 644 53.84 -52.37 -36.34
C THR A 644 55.01 -52.28 -35.37
N ALA A 645 55.83 -51.24 -35.50
CA ALA A 645 57.10 -51.07 -34.78
C ALA A 645 57.00 -51.14 -33.24
N SER A 646 55.79 -50.97 -32.67
CA SER A 646 55.54 -50.95 -31.22
C SER A 646 54.79 -52.18 -30.68
N SER A 647 54.46 -53.17 -31.52
CA SER A 647 53.75 -54.38 -31.06
C SER A 647 54.71 -55.53 -30.76
N THR A 648 54.54 -56.18 -29.61
CA THR A 648 55.18 -57.46 -29.33
C THR A 648 54.59 -58.51 -30.27
N GLN A 649 55.43 -59.15 -31.08
CA GLN A 649 54.99 -60.13 -32.06
C GLN A 649 55.35 -61.56 -31.64
N THR A 650 54.35 -62.43 -31.60
CA THR A 650 54.57 -63.88 -31.49
C THR A 650 54.71 -64.46 -32.89
N LEU A 651 55.95 -64.75 -33.29
CA LEU A 651 56.30 -65.34 -34.59
C LEU A 651 56.23 -66.87 -34.53
N THR A 652 55.03 -67.44 -34.65
CA THR A 652 54.85 -68.91 -34.66
C THR A 652 55.25 -69.49 -36.03
N ASN A 653 56.16 -70.47 -36.05
CA ASN A 653 56.63 -71.18 -37.25
C ASN A 653 57.16 -70.26 -38.35
N LYS A 654 57.84 -69.17 -37.98
CA LYS A 654 58.52 -68.28 -38.94
C LYS A 654 60.03 -68.39 -38.78
N THR A 655 60.73 -68.48 -39.90
CA THR A 655 62.19 -68.35 -39.94
C THR A 655 62.55 -66.88 -39.79
N ILE A 656 63.37 -66.55 -38.78
CA ILE A 656 63.98 -65.23 -38.65
C ILE A 656 65.33 -65.28 -39.36
N ASP A 657 65.52 -64.46 -40.38
CA ASP A 657 66.82 -64.30 -41.03
C ASP A 657 67.73 -63.47 -40.14
N ALA A 658 68.62 -64.15 -39.42
CA ALA A 658 69.55 -63.50 -38.48
C ALA A 658 70.58 -62.59 -39.17
N THR A 659 70.77 -62.70 -40.49
CA THR A 659 71.68 -61.84 -41.26
C THR A 659 71.13 -60.43 -41.45
N ASN A 660 69.79 -60.32 -41.52
CA ASN A 660 69.08 -59.08 -41.80
C ASN A 660 68.34 -58.52 -40.57
N ASN A 661 68.36 -59.22 -39.43
CA ASN A 661 67.66 -58.82 -38.21
C ASN A 661 68.63 -58.77 -37.02
N THR A 662 68.70 -57.61 -36.36
CA THR A 662 69.49 -57.43 -35.14
C THR A 662 68.65 -57.89 -33.93
N ILE A 663 69.05 -58.98 -33.25
CA ILE A 663 68.36 -59.48 -32.04
C ILE A 663 69.20 -59.11 -30.81
N THR A 664 68.82 -58.07 -30.06
CA THR A 664 69.66 -57.49 -29.00
C THR A 664 69.16 -57.66 -27.56
N ASN A 665 68.01 -58.29 -27.32
CA ASN A 665 67.42 -58.45 -25.98
C ASN A 665 66.77 -59.82 -25.76
N LEU A 666 67.55 -60.90 -25.81
CA LEU A 666 67.06 -62.24 -25.44
C LEU A 666 67.22 -62.47 -23.93
N PRO A 667 66.13 -62.56 -23.14
CA PRO A 667 66.24 -63.01 -21.75
C PRO A 667 66.62 -64.50 -21.71
N THR A 668 67.21 -64.94 -20.60
CA THR A 668 67.75 -66.30 -20.44
C THR A 668 66.73 -67.42 -20.62
N THR A 669 65.43 -67.13 -20.53
CA THR A 669 64.31 -68.04 -20.75
C THR A 669 63.91 -68.21 -22.21
N SER A 670 64.45 -67.41 -23.14
CA SER A 670 64.03 -67.36 -24.55
C SER A 670 64.76 -68.33 -25.47
N LEU A 671 65.76 -69.05 -24.96
CA LEU A 671 66.38 -70.16 -25.67
C LEU A 671 65.70 -71.46 -25.23
N ALA A 672 65.15 -72.23 -26.16
CA ALA A 672 64.59 -73.54 -25.83
C ALA A 672 65.67 -74.46 -25.27
N ASP A 673 65.29 -75.38 -24.38
CA ASP A 673 66.21 -76.39 -23.86
C ASP A 673 66.90 -77.14 -25.01
N SER A 674 68.21 -77.40 -24.87
CA SER A 674 69.03 -78.04 -25.91
C SER A 674 69.14 -77.28 -27.24
N SER A 675 68.66 -76.04 -27.33
CA SER A 675 68.73 -75.26 -28.57
C SER A 675 70.14 -74.78 -28.91
N VAL A 676 71.03 -74.64 -27.93
CA VAL A 676 72.44 -74.33 -28.14
C VAL A 676 73.20 -75.65 -28.37
N THR A 677 73.40 -75.99 -29.64
CA THR A 677 74.23 -77.14 -30.04
C THR A 677 75.69 -76.70 -30.14
N SER A 678 76.64 -77.65 -30.14
CA SER A 678 78.08 -77.33 -30.32
C SER A 678 78.36 -76.53 -31.59
N ALA A 679 77.60 -76.74 -32.67
CA ALA A 679 77.71 -75.96 -33.91
C ALA A 679 77.31 -74.48 -33.76
N LYS A 680 76.61 -74.12 -32.68
CA LYS A 680 76.23 -72.74 -32.35
C LYS A 680 77.21 -72.06 -31.39
N ILE A 681 78.20 -72.81 -30.89
CA ILE A 681 79.30 -72.28 -30.05
C ILE A 681 80.56 -72.32 -30.90
N ALA A 682 81.18 -71.16 -31.14
CA ALA A 682 82.43 -71.12 -31.87
C ALA A 682 83.59 -71.63 -30.98
N ASP A 683 84.48 -72.45 -31.54
CA ASP A 683 85.63 -72.99 -30.81
C ASP A 683 86.51 -71.87 -30.21
N GLY A 684 86.95 -72.06 -28.97
CA GLY A 684 87.80 -71.10 -28.26
C GLY A 684 87.11 -69.85 -27.71
N THR A 685 85.79 -69.69 -27.92
CA THR A 685 85.07 -68.50 -27.44
C THR A 685 84.59 -68.57 -25.99
N ILE A 686 84.46 -69.78 -25.43
CA ILE A 686 84.16 -69.96 -24.00
C ILE A 686 85.47 -69.83 -23.21
N VAL A 687 85.62 -68.73 -22.49
CA VAL A 687 86.75 -68.48 -21.59
C VAL A 687 86.41 -68.86 -20.15
N ASN A 688 87.41 -68.98 -19.27
CA ASN A 688 87.17 -69.32 -17.86
C ASN A 688 86.18 -68.37 -17.15
N ALA A 689 86.07 -67.11 -17.58
CA ALA A 689 85.12 -66.16 -17.02
C ALA A 689 83.66 -66.48 -17.36
N ASP A 690 83.41 -67.18 -18.49
CA ASP A 690 82.05 -67.58 -18.91
C ASP A 690 81.54 -68.78 -18.11
N VAL A 691 82.45 -69.53 -17.48
CA VAL A 691 82.13 -70.68 -16.65
C VAL A 691 82.04 -70.24 -15.20
N ASN A 692 80.84 -70.32 -14.62
CA ASN A 692 80.64 -70.02 -13.20
C ASN A 692 81.53 -70.93 -12.32
N ALA A 693 82.16 -70.37 -11.28
CA ALA A 693 83.02 -71.14 -10.37
C ALA A 693 82.30 -72.29 -9.65
N ALA A 694 80.97 -72.20 -9.50
CA ALA A 694 80.12 -73.26 -8.94
C ALA A 694 79.59 -74.25 -10.00
N ALA A 695 79.96 -74.09 -11.28
CA ALA A 695 79.52 -74.99 -12.33
C ALA A 695 80.00 -76.41 -12.04
N ALA A 696 79.06 -77.34 -11.90
CA ALA A 696 79.33 -78.76 -11.67
C ALA A 696 79.73 -79.46 -12.97
N ILE A 697 80.78 -78.96 -13.62
CA ILE A 697 81.35 -79.61 -14.81
C ILE A 697 82.02 -80.91 -14.34
N ALA A 698 81.41 -82.03 -14.69
CA ALA A 698 81.95 -83.34 -14.35
C ALA A 698 83.41 -83.45 -14.85
N LEU A 699 84.30 -84.00 -14.03
CA LEU A 699 85.72 -84.13 -14.38
C LEU A 699 85.94 -84.94 -15.68
N SER A 700 85.01 -85.82 -16.05
CA SER A 700 85.01 -86.55 -17.33
C SER A 700 84.77 -85.67 -18.55
N LYS A 701 84.31 -84.42 -18.35
CA LYS A 701 84.16 -83.37 -19.34
C LYS A 701 85.36 -82.40 -19.34
N LEU A 702 86.32 -82.59 -18.43
CA LEU A 702 87.60 -81.88 -18.36
C LEU A 702 88.73 -82.84 -18.78
N ALA A 703 89.80 -82.33 -19.39
CA ALA A 703 90.96 -83.17 -19.71
C ALA A 703 91.67 -83.62 -18.41
N THR A 704 91.83 -84.92 -18.19
CA THR A 704 92.37 -85.51 -16.94
C THR A 704 93.92 -85.49 -16.92
N GLY A 705 94.52 -85.20 -15.75
CA GLY A 705 95.98 -85.41 -15.55
C GLY A 705 96.71 -84.59 -14.48
N TYR A 706 96.14 -83.51 -13.92
CA TYR A 706 96.88 -82.62 -13.01
C TYR A 706 96.02 -82.23 -11.79
N VAL A 707 96.57 -82.42 -10.58
CA VAL A 707 95.97 -81.96 -9.32
C VAL A 707 96.63 -80.63 -8.95
N GLN A 708 95.80 -79.60 -8.75
CA GLN A 708 96.25 -78.29 -8.29
C GLN A 708 96.59 -78.37 -6.79
N ALA A 709 97.84 -78.15 -6.42
CA ALA A 709 98.27 -78.01 -5.04
C ALA A 709 99.06 -76.72 -4.88
N SER A 710 99.47 -76.37 -3.65
CA SER A 710 100.36 -75.24 -3.41
C SER A 710 101.47 -75.62 -2.43
N VAL A 711 102.71 -75.29 -2.76
CA VAL A 711 103.84 -75.39 -1.83
C VAL A 711 104.16 -73.98 -1.33
N ASN A 712 104.06 -73.75 -0.01
CA ASN A 712 104.25 -72.46 0.64
C ASN A 712 103.45 -71.29 0.00
N GLY A 713 102.20 -71.55 -0.36
CA GLY A 713 101.28 -70.54 -0.91
C GLY A 713 101.47 -70.22 -2.40
N THR A 714 102.47 -70.82 -3.07
CA THR A 714 102.58 -70.75 -4.53
C THR A 714 101.88 -71.94 -5.15
N PRO A 715 100.87 -71.76 -6.03
CA PRO A 715 100.25 -72.85 -6.75
C PRO A 715 101.30 -73.61 -7.56
N THR A 716 101.43 -74.91 -7.31
CA THR A 716 102.36 -75.79 -8.00
C THR A 716 101.66 -77.07 -8.43
N THR A 717 101.99 -77.52 -9.64
CA THR A 717 101.55 -78.81 -10.14
C THR A 717 102.22 -79.88 -9.29
N THR A 718 101.44 -80.65 -8.52
CA THR A 718 101.95 -81.68 -7.62
C THR A 718 101.58 -83.06 -8.11
N ALA A 719 102.57 -83.94 -8.26
CA ALA A 719 102.34 -85.34 -8.56
C ALA A 719 102.07 -86.12 -7.27
N ILE A 720 101.23 -87.16 -7.34
CA ILE A 720 101.03 -88.08 -6.22
C ILE A 720 101.79 -89.36 -6.53
N TRP A 721 102.73 -89.72 -5.65
CA TRP A 721 103.46 -90.98 -5.71
C TRP A 721 103.03 -91.87 -4.55
N ARG A 722 102.92 -93.18 -4.77
CA ARG A 722 102.57 -94.15 -3.73
C ARG A 722 103.40 -95.42 -3.90
N GLY A 723 103.99 -95.93 -2.83
CA GLY A 723 104.85 -97.11 -2.86
C GLY A 723 105.16 -97.64 -1.46
N THR A 724 105.88 -98.76 -1.35
CA THR A 724 106.26 -99.33 -0.04
C THR A 724 107.42 -98.57 0.62
N GLN A 725 107.69 -98.81 1.90
CA GLN A 725 108.81 -98.16 2.62
C GLN A 725 110.14 -98.40 1.91
N ALA A 726 110.39 -99.63 1.45
CA ALA A 726 111.60 -99.95 0.68
C ALA A 726 111.69 -99.16 -0.64
N GLN A 727 110.56 -98.94 -1.32
CA GLN A 727 110.52 -98.15 -2.55
C GLN A 727 110.71 -96.66 -2.30
N TYR A 728 110.23 -96.15 -1.17
CA TYR A 728 110.40 -94.75 -0.78
C TYR A 728 111.84 -94.45 -0.35
N ASP A 729 112.46 -95.36 0.40
CA ASP A 729 113.84 -95.22 0.86
C ASP A 729 114.85 -95.30 -0.29
N ALA A 730 114.52 -96.05 -1.35
CA ALA A 730 115.30 -96.12 -2.58
C ALA A 730 115.28 -94.82 -3.42
N ILE A 731 114.41 -93.86 -3.10
CA ILE A 731 114.36 -92.57 -3.80
C ILE A 731 115.50 -91.69 -3.30
N VAL A 732 116.57 -91.64 -4.09
CA VAL A 732 117.83 -90.94 -3.79
C VAL A 732 117.62 -89.45 -3.59
N THR A 733 116.79 -88.83 -4.44
CA THR A 733 116.43 -87.41 -4.35
C THR A 733 114.92 -87.31 -4.50
N LYS A 734 114.23 -86.80 -3.49
CA LYS A 734 112.77 -86.69 -3.48
C LYS A 734 112.37 -85.38 -4.17
N ASP A 735 111.44 -85.45 -5.12
CA ASP A 735 110.90 -84.26 -5.79
C ASP A 735 110.04 -83.47 -4.80
N THR A 736 110.38 -82.20 -4.60
CA THR A 736 109.68 -81.29 -3.69
C THR A 736 108.25 -80.99 -4.13
N ASN A 737 107.89 -81.28 -5.38
CA ASN A 737 106.53 -81.17 -5.91
C ASN A 737 105.84 -82.54 -6.08
N THR A 738 106.30 -83.58 -5.38
CA THR A 738 105.63 -84.88 -5.36
C THR A 738 105.23 -85.26 -3.94
N LEU A 739 103.95 -85.61 -3.74
CA LEU A 739 103.41 -86.12 -2.49
C LEU A 739 103.60 -87.64 -2.45
N TYR A 740 104.57 -88.09 -1.66
CA TYR A 740 104.93 -89.50 -1.53
C TYR A 740 104.18 -90.16 -0.38
N PHE A 741 103.27 -91.08 -0.69
CA PHE A 741 102.54 -91.89 0.28
C PHE A 741 103.18 -93.27 0.42
N ILE A 742 103.74 -93.55 1.59
CA ILE A 742 104.35 -94.84 1.87
C ILE A 742 103.29 -95.78 2.43
N ALA A 743 103.02 -96.88 1.73
CA ALA A 743 102.19 -97.96 2.23
C ALA A 743 102.99 -98.78 3.25
N GLY A 744 102.52 -98.78 4.50
CA GLY A 744 103.00 -99.66 5.57
C GLY A 744 102.60 -101.11 5.37
#